data_AF-R5CH55-F1
#
_entry.id   AF-R5CH55-F1
#
_cell.length_a   1.000
_cell.length_b   1.000
_cell.length_c   1.000
_cell.angle_alpha   90.00
_cell.angle_beta   90.00
_cell.angle_gamma   90.00
#
_symmetry.space_group_name_H-M   'P 1'
#
loop_
_entity.id
_entity.type
_entity.pdbx_description
1 polymer ?
#
loop_
_entity_poly.entity_id
_entity_poly.type
_entity_poly.pdbx_seq_one_letter_code
_entity_poly.pdbx_strand_id
1 'polypeptide(L)'
;MKQLQTLLLCLLFPLAVCASAWDDVKYKQIEKSIRMPQFADRTFDIKKYGASLDATPAQNQKAINKAIEACSKAGGGRVVIPAGTWKTGALRMKSHVNLVIEKGATLFFHFDRALYPLVETRWEGLDCINYSPLIYAFRETDIAVTGEGTIDGNGSDDTWWLMSGKTPKSRDVVVEEKQQNPGGRADLLKMAEDGVPIEKRVFGPKKGLRPQMINFNQCDGILIEGVTMVRSPFWVMHPLLSKNITVRNVTVHNDGPNGDGCDPESCENVLIENCVFDTGDDCIAIKSGRNEDGREGGKGRYVGRPSKNIIVRNCIMKDGHGGVVLGSEISGGCNNVFVENCKMDSPNLDRILRIKTNSCRGGVIEDIYMRNVEVGQCAEAVLKINLDYEPKEIGRRGFYPIVRNVYMENVTCKKSKYGIMVVAFDDRTNVYNINLKNCKFDGVYGKPVYITGKTKDMNYDNLFINGSMILSQFPYKSYSEWMTHSEMQRIPDPCYLDFTTRPKWGYVVGIEQEAMLDTYLAYKDESIINYLKQYPAKMIDEKGNITGYKYEDFNLDNTRPGRYILRMNMLYPEKKLEKALKTIFKQLEKQPRTKDGVWWHKAIYAHQVWLDGVYMGHPFYTMAAPILKGEKKAKKYYDDTFEQISKTYARTYDEKTGLWKHAWDETQKMFWANPETGLSQHTWARAQGWFAMAILEVLDALPQDYENRGKLIEMLNNVMKSTVKYQDKATGVWYDVLDVKDPRNYLEATASSMFAYVLLKGARLGYFGNDLKEAGLKAYKGILNEFVKVNPDKTISLTRCCEVSGLGPDNPKSRRRDGSFEYYISEPIRDNDGKGVGPFIWASLEMEKLGYNVEQLNK
;
A
#
# COMPACT_ATOMS: atom_id res chain seq x y z
N MET A 1 -57.38 -25.18 3.05
CA MET A 1 -56.46 -24.05 3.33
C MET A 1 -54.98 -24.48 3.19
N LYS A 2 -54.57 -24.97 2.01
CA LYS A 2 -53.20 -25.43 1.73
C LYS A 2 -52.72 -24.91 0.37
N GLN A 3 -52.90 -23.61 0.11
CA GLN A 3 -52.39 -22.95 -1.10
C GLN A 3 -51.87 -21.53 -0.85
N LEU A 4 -51.62 -21.13 0.41
CA LEU A 4 -51.17 -19.76 0.74
C LEU A 4 -49.81 -19.67 1.47
N GLN A 5 -49.02 -20.76 1.48
CA GLN A 5 -47.70 -20.77 2.17
C GLN A 5 -46.51 -20.97 1.23
N THR A 6 -46.72 -21.11 -0.08
CA THR A 6 -45.61 -21.32 -1.03
C THR A 6 -45.24 -20.06 -1.82
N LEU A 7 -45.99 -18.95 -1.67
CA LEU A 7 -45.69 -17.69 -2.37
C LEU A 7 -44.97 -16.64 -1.52
N LEU A 8 -44.73 -16.88 -0.23
CA LEU A 8 -44.13 -15.89 0.68
C LEU A 8 -42.66 -16.17 1.04
N LEU A 9 -42.02 -17.16 0.43
CA LEU A 9 -40.60 -17.47 0.63
C LEU A 9 -39.68 -17.02 -0.52
N CYS A 10 -40.22 -16.32 -1.53
CA CYS A 10 -39.43 -15.79 -2.66
C CYS A 10 -39.16 -14.27 -2.58
N LEU A 11 -39.50 -13.60 -1.47
CA LEU A 11 -39.40 -12.13 -1.34
C LEU A 11 -38.39 -11.63 -0.28
N LEU A 12 -37.50 -12.48 0.23
CA LEU A 12 -36.46 -12.08 1.19
C LEU A 12 -35.07 -12.64 0.85
N PHE A 13 -34.65 -12.46 -0.39
CA PHE A 13 -33.24 -12.26 -0.69
C PHE A 13 -33.11 -10.91 -1.37
N PRO A 14 -32.50 -9.89 -0.74
CA PRO A 14 -31.79 -8.91 -1.52
C PRO A 14 -30.60 -9.68 -2.10
N LEU A 15 -30.82 -10.34 -3.24
CA LEU A 15 -29.74 -10.63 -4.17
C LEU A 15 -29.19 -9.26 -4.58
N ALA A 16 -28.28 -8.74 -3.77
CA ALA A 16 -27.24 -7.87 -4.25
C ALA A 16 -26.43 -8.73 -5.23
N VAL A 17 -26.96 -8.91 -6.43
CA VAL A 17 -26.15 -9.22 -7.61
C VAL A 17 -25.31 -7.97 -7.77
N CYS A 18 -24.21 -7.89 -7.03
CA CYS A 18 -23.16 -6.92 -7.29
C CYS A 18 -22.72 -7.22 -8.73
N ALA A 19 -23.16 -6.38 -9.66
CA ALA A 19 -22.77 -6.49 -11.06
C ALA A 19 -21.24 -6.68 -11.10
N SER A 20 -20.81 -7.75 -11.76
CA SER A 20 -19.39 -7.99 -12.04
C SER A 20 -18.80 -6.72 -12.66
N ALA A 21 -17.63 -6.28 -12.18
CA ALA A 21 -16.95 -5.13 -12.78
C ALA A 21 -16.45 -5.47 -14.20
N TRP A 22 -16.37 -6.78 -14.51
CA TRP A 22 -16.02 -7.33 -15.79
C TRP A 22 -17.20 -7.37 -16.77
N ASP A 23 -17.00 -6.83 -17.98
CA ASP A 23 -17.97 -6.88 -19.09
C ASP A 23 -17.85 -8.19 -19.88
N ASP A 24 -18.53 -9.24 -19.39
CA ASP A 24 -18.56 -10.57 -20.01
C ASP A 24 -19.14 -10.57 -21.43
N VAL A 25 -20.09 -9.66 -21.73
CA VAL A 25 -20.74 -9.58 -23.04
C VAL A 25 -19.74 -9.05 -24.06
N LYS A 26 -19.07 -7.94 -23.74
CA LYS A 26 -18.03 -7.36 -24.58
C LYS A 26 -16.86 -8.31 -24.75
N TYR A 27 -16.39 -8.94 -23.66
CA TYR A 27 -15.32 -9.93 -23.72
C TYR A 27 -15.63 -11.04 -24.72
N LYS A 28 -16.79 -11.72 -24.59
CA LYS A 28 -17.19 -12.82 -25.47
C LYS A 28 -17.42 -12.36 -26.90
N GLN A 29 -17.89 -11.12 -27.09
CA GLN A 29 -18.04 -10.52 -28.42
C GLN A 29 -16.67 -10.33 -29.10
N ILE A 30 -15.69 -9.79 -28.38
CA ILE A 30 -14.32 -9.61 -28.88
C ILE A 30 -13.68 -10.96 -29.18
N GLU A 31 -13.76 -11.92 -28.24
CA GLU A 31 -13.18 -13.24 -28.45
C GLU A 31 -13.71 -13.90 -29.73
N LYS A 32 -15.02 -13.82 -29.97
CA LYS A 32 -15.66 -14.34 -31.19
C LYS A 32 -15.32 -13.57 -32.46
N SER A 33 -14.95 -12.28 -32.36
CA SER A 33 -14.60 -11.47 -33.53
C SER A 33 -13.17 -11.70 -34.02
N ILE A 34 -12.30 -12.29 -33.18
CA ILE A 34 -10.91 -12.58 -33.54
C ILE A 34 -10.87 -13.77 -34.52
N ARG A 35 -10.62 -13.45 -35.78
CA ARG A 35 -10.51 -14.44 -36.85
C ARG A 35 -9.10 -15.04 -36.92
N MET A 36 -8.99 -16.36 -36.96
CA MET A 36 -7.73 -17.06 -37.22
C MET A 36 -7.35 -17.05 -38.71
N PRO A 37 -6.05 -16.93 -39.07
CA PRO A 37 -5.60 -17.08 -40.45
C PRO A 37 -5.81 -18.50 -40.97
N GLN A 38 -5.99 -18.66 -42.28
CA GLN A 38 -6.19 -19.94 -42.94
C GLN A 38 -5.07 -20.21 -43.95
N PHE A 39 -4.61 -21.47 -44.00
CA PHE A 39 -3.51 -21.89 -44.86
C PHE A 39 -3.89 -23.14 -45.66
N ALA A 40 -3.47 -23.20 -46.92
CA ALA A 40 -3.58 -24.43 -47.70
C ALA A 40 -2.65 -25.52 -47.15
N ASP A 41 -3.03 -26.79 -47.28
CA ASP A 41 -2.17 -27.90 -46.88
C ASP A 41 -1.09 -28.20 -47.92
N ARG A 42 -0.07 -27.35 -47.95
CA ARG A 42 1.12 -27.47 -48.81
C ARG A 42 2.37 -27.14 -48.04
N THR A 43 3.48 -27.76 -48.40
CA THR A 43 4.75 -27.63 -47.68
C THR A 43 5.87 -27.23 -48.63
N PHE A 44 6.59 -26.18 -48.22
CA PHE A 44 7.70 -25.54 -48.92
C PHE A 44 8.93 -25.61 -48.01
N ASP A 45 9.70 -26.71 -48.11
CA ASP A 45 10.95 -26.87 -47.37
C ASP A 45 12.04 -25.95 -47.96
N ILE A 46 12.63 -25.09 -47.13
CA ILE A 46 13.65 -24.11 -47.56
C ILE A 46 14.87 -24.75 -48.23
N LYS A 47 15.21 -26.01 -47.92
CA LYS A 47 16.31 -26.73 -48.57
C LYS A 47 16.09 -26.89 -50.07
N LYS A 48 14.84 -27.09 -50.49
CA LYS A 48 14.44 -27.18 -51.92
C LYS A 48 14.59 -25.85 -52.66
N TYR A 49 14.72 -24.74 -51.92
CA TYR A 49 14.89 -23.40 -52.47
C TYR A 49 16.34 -22.90 -52.38
N GLY A 50 17.27 -23.76 -51.95
CA GLY A 50 18.72 -23.49 -51.92
C GLY A 50 19.27 -23.06 -50.56
N ALA A 51 18.50 -23.21 -49.49
CA ALA A 51 19.02 -22.97 -48.15
C ALA A 51 19.93 -24.13 -47.70
N SER A 52 21.05 -23.81 -47.03
CA SER A 52 21.96 -24.79 -46.44
C SER A 52 22.55 -24.26 -45.12
N LEU A 53 22.93 -25.17 -44.22
CA LEU A 53 23.62 -24.80 -42.98
C LEU A 53 25.03 -24.21 -43.25
N ASP A 54 25.64 -24.59 -44.39
CA ASP A 54 26.94 -24.09 -44.82
C ASP A 54 26.85 -22.82 -45.69
N ALA A 55 25.63 -22.40 -46.05
CA ALA A 55 25.43 -21.21 -46.88
C ALA A 55 25.67 -19.92 -46.07
N THR A 56 26.08 -18.86 -46.76
CA THR A 56 26.21 -17.53 -46.15
C THR A 56 24.83 -17.00 -45.72
N PRO A 57 24.75 -16.08 -44.74
CA PRO A 57 23.48 -15.48 -44.33
C PRO A 57 22.68 -14.88 -45.49
N ALA A 58 23.35 -14.25 -46.46
CA ALA A 58 22.72 -13.69 -47.65
C ALA A 58 22.12 -14.76 -48.60
N GLN A 59 22.81 -15.89 -48.75
CA GLN A 59 22.31 -17.01 -49.57
C GLN A 59 21.07 -17.64 -48.93
N ASN A 60 21.10 -17.90 -47.63
CA ASN A 60 19.94 -18.41 -46.89
C ASN A 60 18.78 -17.42 -46.90
N GLN A 61 19.03 -16.12 -46.71
CA GLN A 61 18.01 -15.08 -46.81
C GLN A 61 17.30 -15.13 -48.17
N LYS A 62 18.05 -15.21 -49.27
CA LYS A 62 17.49 -15.31 -50.62
C LYS A 62 16.68 -16.60 -50.80
N ALA A 63 17.18 -17.73 -50.32
CA ALA A 63 16.49 -19.02 -50.43
C ALA A 63 15.18 -19.06 -49.63
N ILE A 64 15.19 -18.56 -48.39
CA ILE A 64 14.00 -18.53 -47.52
C ILE A 64 12.94 -17.57 -48.10
N ASN A 65 13.33 -16.36 -48.52
CA ASN A 65 12.39 -15.43 -49.16
C ASN A 65 11.83 -16.00 -50.48
N LYS A 66 12.63 -16.74 -51.26
CA LYS A 66 12.16 -17.45 -52.45
C LYS A 66 11.12 -18.52 -52.11
N ALA A 67 11.30 -19.27 -51.02
CA ALA A 67 10.32 -20.25 -50.54
C ALA A 67 9.01 -19.57 -50.12
N ILE A 68 9.09 -18.43 -49.40
CA ILE A 68 7.93 -17.62 -49.00
C ILE A 68 7.16 -17.11 -50.23
N GLU A 69 7.85 -16.53 -51.20
CA GLU A 69 7.22 -16.07 -52.44
C GLU A 69 6.56 -17.20 -53.23
N ALA A 70 7.23 -18.35 -53.35
CA ALA A 70 6.69 -19.52 -54.04
C ALA A 70 5.45 -20.07 -53.33
N CYS A 71 5.48 -20.12 -52.00
CA CYS A 71 4.35 -20.51 -51.17
C CYS A 71 3.14 -19.61 -51.38
N SER A 72 3.34 -18.28 -51.30
CA SER A 72 2.27 -17.31 -51.53
C SER A 72 1.72 -17.37 -52.95
N LYS A 73 2.58 -17.44 -53.98
CA LYS A 73 2.19 -17.56 -55.40
C LYS A 73 1.38 -18.82 -55.68
N ALA A 74 1.61 -19.90 -54.95
CA ALA A 74 0.80 -21.11 -55.06
C ALA A 74 -0.61 -20.93 -54.45
N GLY A 75 -0.87 -19.86 -53.70
CA GLY A 75 -2.10 -19.64 -52.92
C GLY A 75 -1.96 -20.02 -51.45
N GLY A 76 -0.73 -20.10 -50.94
CA GLY A 76 -0.44 -20.29 -49.52
C GLY A 76 -0.06 -21.71 -49.09
N GLY A 77 0.37 -21.81 -47.84
CA GLY A 77 0.85 -23.03 -47.21
C GLY A 77 1.91 -22.78 -46.13
N ARG A 78 2.69 -23.82 -45.85
CA ARG A 78 3.73 -23.84 -44.82
C ARG A 78 5.11 -23.74 -45.45
N VAL A 79 5.90 -22.75 -45.04
CA VAL A 79 7.34 -22.67 -45.33
C VAL A 79 8.08 -23.24 -44.13
N VAL A 80 8.77 -24.36 -44.29
CA VAL A 80 9.35 -25.12 -43.18
C VAL A 80 10.83 -24.79 -43.04
N ILE A 81 11.23 -24.37 -41.84
CA ILE A 81 12.61 -24.24 -41.36
C ILE A 81 12.92 -25.48 -40.50
N PRO A 82 13.61 -26.49 -41.04
CA PRO A 82 13.84 -27.74 -40.33
C PRO A 82 14.94 -27.60 -39.26
N ALA A 83 15.14 -28.63 -38.44
CA ALA A 83 16.17 -28.63 -37.41
C ALA A 83 17.58 -28.20 -37.91
N GLY A 84 18.28 -27.42 -37.10
CA GLY A 84 19.57 -26.80 -37.43
C GLY A 84 19.58 -25.28 -37.22
N THR A 85 20.78 -24.67 -37.25
CA THR A 85 20.94 -23.22 -37.08
C THR A 85 21.05 -22.54 -38.44
N TRP A 86 19.99 -21.86 -38.85
CA TRP A 86 19.86 -21.18 -40.14
C TRP A 86 20.22 -19.71 -40.01
N LYS A 87 21.44 -19.35 -40.38
CA LYS A 87 21.87 -17.94 -40.43
C LYS A 87 21.18 -17.24 -41.60
N THR A 88 20.54 -16.10 -41.35
CA THR A 88 19.82 -15.32 -42.38
C THR A 88 19.90 -13.81 -42.09
N GLY A 89 19.49 -12.99 -43.06
CA GLY A 89 19.07 -11.61 -42.86
C GLY A 89 17.54 -11.47 -42.80
N ALA A 90 17.02 -10.27 -43.04
CA ALA A 90 15.59 -9.97 -43.00
C ALA A 90 14.74 -10.90 -43.89
N LEU A 91 13.62 -11.37 -43.34
CA LEU A 91 12.63 -12.17 -44.04
C LEU A 91 11.38 -11.33 -44.33
N ARG A 92 10.85 -11.46 -45.55
CA ARG A 92 9.67 -10.73 -46.01
C ARG A 92 8.50 -11.70 -46.16
N MET A 93 7.60 -11.70 -45.19
CA MET A 93 6.39 -12.51 -45.21
C MET A 93 5.43 -12.04 -46.32
N LYS A 94 4.60 -12.97 -46.80
CA LYS A 94 3.60 -12.78 -47.86
C LYS A 94 2.27 -13.41 -47.48
N SER A 95 1.18 -12.93 -48.08
CA SER A 95 -0.16 -13.46 -47.80
C SER A 95 -0.24 -14.98 -47.93
N HIS A 96 -1.01 -15.58 -47.02
CA HIS A 96 -1.30 -17.01 -46.92
C HIS A 96 -0.07 -17.89 -46.59
N VAL A 97 0.98 -17.32 -45.98
CA VAL A 97 2.20 -18.06 -45.61
C VAL A 97 2.30 -18.25 -44.11
N ASN A 98 2.45 -19.51 -43.69
CA ASN A 98 2.88 -19.88 -42.35
C ASN A 98 4.38 -20.27 -42.37
N LEU A 99 5.23 -19.47 -41.74
CA LEU A 99 6.63 -19.81 -41.50
C LEU A 99 6.73 -20.73 -40.28
N VAL A 100 7.00 -22.01 -40.52
CA VAL A 100 7.08 -23.04 -39.47
C VAL A 100 8.54 -23.26 -39.08
N ILE A 101 8.89 -22.92 -37.84
CA ILE A 101 10.21 -23.10 -37.26
C ILE A 101 10.17 -24.36 -36.41
N GLU A 102 10.64 -25.47 -36.98
CA GLU A 102 10.50 -26.78 -36.34
C GLU A 102 11.30 -26.88 -35.04
N LYS A 103 10.91 -27.84 -34.19
CA LYS A 103 11.66 -28.17 -32.99
C LYS A 103 13.13 -28.45 -33.32
N GLY A 104 14.04 -27.83 -32.57
CA GLY A 104 15.48 -27.94 -32.81
C GLY A 104 16.00 -27.09 -33.98
N ALA A 105 15.15 -26.29 -34.63
CA ALA A 105 15.58 -25.25 -35.55
C ALA A 105 15.86 -23.95 -34.78
N THR A 106 16.92 -23.26 -35.17
CA THR A 106 17.22 -21.89 -34.75
C THR A 106 17.30 -21.02 -35.99
N LEU A 107 16.39 -20.07 -36.14
CA LEU A 107 16.48 -19.02 -37.14
C LEU A 107 17.35 -17.88 -36.57
N PHE A 108 18.62 -17.84 -36.96
CA PHE A 108 19.60 -16.90 -36.43
C PHE A 108 19.77 -15.70 -37.35
N PHE A 109 19.41 -14.51 -36.87
CA PHE A 109 19.51 -13.27 -37.64
C PHE A 109 20.91 -12.67 -37.53
N HIS A 110 21.66 -12.69 -38.63
CA HIS A 110 23.04 -12.21 -38.65
C HIS A 110 23.09 -10.68 -38.54
N PHE A 111 24.04 -10.15 -37.77
CA PHE A 111 24.27 -8.71 -37.67
C PHE A 111 25.10 -8.22 -38.86
N ASP A 112 24.45 -8.12 -40.02
CA ASP A 112 24.94 -7.39 -41.17
C ASP A 112 23.83 -6.47 -41.68
N ARG A 113 24.02 -5.16 -41.47
CA ARG A 113 23.06 -4.11 -41.76
C ARG A 113 22.67 -4.04 -43.24
N ALA A 114 23.52 -4.54 -44.14
CA ALA A 114 23.21 -4.62 -45.58
C ALA A 114 22.09 -5.64 -45.89
N LEU A 115 21.87 -6.61 -45.01
CA LEU A 115 20.82 -7.62 -45.15
C LEU A 115 19.44 -7.15 -44.67
N TYR A 116 19.32 -5.89 -44.20
CA TYR A 116 18.08 -5.31 -43.69
C TYR A 116 17.71 -4.08 -44.53
N PRO A 117 17.05 -4.26 -45.69
CA PRO A 117 16.69 -3.14 -46.56
C PRO A 117 15.77 -2.14 -45.84
N LEU A 118 15.77 -0.88 -46.27
CA LEU A 118 14.91 0.12 -45.64
C LEU A 118 13.44 -0.06 -46.04
N VAL A 119 12.53 0.03 -45.06
CA VAL A 119 11.08 -0.18 -45.23
C VAL A 119 10.28 0.82 -44.38
N GLU A 120 8.99 0.99 -44.73
CA GLU A 120 8.04 1.73 -43.89
C GLU A 120 7.78 0.95 -42.59
N THR A 121 8.12 1.56 -41.46
CA THR A 121 7.93 1.01 -40.12
C THR A 121 7.61 2.15 -39.14
N ARG A 122 7.51 1.82 -37.86
CA ARG A 122 7.30 2.78 -36.78
C ARG A 122 8.30 2.55 -35.67
N TRP A 123 8.87 3.62 -35.13
CA TRP A 123 9.87 3.56 -34.06
C TRP A 123 9.40 4.41 -32.87
N GLU A 124 9.20 3.79 -31.69
CA GLU A 124 8.62 4.41 -30.47
C GLU A 124 7.37 5.29 -30.74
N GLY A 125 6.47 4.79 -31.59
CA GLY A 125 5.20 5.47 -31.89
C GLY A 125 5.25 6.49 -33.03
N LEU A 126 6.40 6.64 -33.72
CA LEU A 126 6.61 7.61 -34.79
C LEU A 126 6.90 6.93 -36.13
N ASP A 127 6.17 7.31 -37.17
CA ASP A 127 6.27 6.72 -38.50
C ASP A 127 7.59 7.12 -39.20
N CYS A 128 8.30 6.15 -39.80
CA CYS A 128 9.55 6.39 -40.52
C CYS A 128 9.87 5.34 -41.60
N ILE A 129 10.91 5.61 -42.38
CA ILE A 129 11.57 4.60 -43.22
C ILE A 129 12.86 4.19 -42.51
N ASN A 130 13.00 2.94 -42.09
CA ASN A 130 14.17 2.46 -41.35
C ASN A 130 14.52 1.02 -41.76
N TYR A 131 15.58 0.43 -41.19
CA TYR A 131 15.91 -1.00 -41.39
C TYR A 131 14.67 -1.90 -41.32
N SER A 132 14.62 -2.88 -42.22
CA SER A 132 13.63 -3.94 -42.14
C SER A 132 13.68 -4.59 -40.76
N PRO A 133 12.52 -4.77 -40.12
CA PRO A 133 12.35 -5.74 -39.06
C PRO A 133 12.85 -7.11 -39.49
N LEU A 134 13.31 -7.93 -38.54
CA LEU A 134 13.93 -9.23 -38.85
C LEU A 134 12.96 -10.14 -39.61
N ILE A 135 11.70 -10.18 -39.18
CA ILE A 135 10.59 -10.79 -39.90
C ILE A 135 9.53 -9.70 -40.13
N TYR A 136 9.30 -9.35 -41.39
CA TYR A 136 8.49 -8.19 -41.76
C TYR A 136 7.37 -8.54 -42.74
N ALA A 137 6.17 -8.03 -42.47
CA ALA A 137 5.02 -8.08 -43.37
C ALA A 137 4.41 -6.68 -43.51
N PHE A 138 3.91 -6.33 -44.69
CA PHE A 138 3.25 -5.03 -44.91
C PHE A 138 2.09 -5.21 -45.87
N ARG A 139 0.87 -4.94 -45.39
CA ARG A 139 -0.37 -5.12 -46.16
C ARG A 139 -0.58 -6.54 -46.68
N GLU A 140 -0.22 -7.52 -45.86
CA GLU A 140 -0.40 -8.94 -46.17
C GLU A 140 -1.56 -9.51 -45.34
N THR A 141 -2.14 -10.62 -45.78
CA THR A 141 -3.31 -11.26 -45.15
C THR A 141 -3.05 -12.74 -44.90
N ASP A 142 -3.54 -13.25 -43.77
CA ASP A 142 -3.34 -14.63 -43.35
C ASP A 142 -1.86 -15.02 -43.29
N ILE A 143 -1.15 -14.50 -42.29
CA ILE A 143 0.27 -14.77 -42.09
C ILE A 143 0.49 -15.44 -40.74
N ALA A 144 1.45 -16.36 -40.68
CA ALA A 144 1.83 -16.97 -39.41
C ALA A 144 3.32 -17.22 -39.25
N VAL A 145 3.76 -17.24 -38.00
CA VAL A 145 5.06 -17.75 -37.56
C VAL A 145 4.77 -18.75 -36.45
N THR A 146 5.00 -20.04 -36.73
CA THR A 146 4.60 -21.13 -35.82
C THR A 146 5.73 -22.13 -35.58
N GLY A 147 5.58 -23.01 -34.61
CA GLY A 147 6.49 -24.13 -34.35
C GLY A 147 7.09 -24.09 -32.95
N GLU A 148 8.04 -24.97 -32.67
CA GLU A 148 8.70 -25.12 -31.35
C GLU A 148 10.18 -24.71 -31.38
N GLY A 149 10.65 -24.15 -32.49
CA GLY A 149 12.03 -23.69 -32.64
C GLY A 149 12.28 -22.28 -32.09
N THR A 150 13.52 -21.83 -32.25
CA THR A 150 14.01 -20.56 -31.70
C THR A 150 14.20 -19.51 -32.79
N ILE A 151 13.73 -18.30 -32.54
CA ILE A 151 14.06 -17.09 -33.28
C ILE A 151 15.11 -16.32 -32.47
N ASP A 152 16.30 -16.17 -33.03
CA ASP A 152 17.41 -15.51 -32.36
C ASP A 152 17.76 -14.22 -33.09
N GLY A 153 17.44 -13.09 -32.47
CA GLY A 153 17.63 -11.76 -33.05
C GLY A 153 19.07 -11.27 -33.04
N ASN A 154 19.97 -12.00 -32.37
CA ASN A 154 21.38 -11.65 -32.21
C ASN A 154 21.59 -10.21 -31.68
N GLY A 155 20.74 -9.77 -30.75
CA GLY A 155 20.93 -8.58 -29.94
C GLY A 155 21.97 -8.82 -28.84
N SER A 156 22.95 -7.94 -28.78
CA SER A 156 24.02 -7.95 -27.78
C SER A 156 24.72 -6.59 -27.75
N ASP A 157 25.59 -6.40 -26.75
CA ASP A 157 26.43 -5.19 -26.61
C ASP A 157 27.40 -4.98 -27.78
N ASP A 158 27.72 -6.04 -28.53
CA ASP A 158 28.61 -5.98 -29.70
C ASP A 158 27.84 -5.84 -31.03
N THR A 159 26.51 -5.79 -30.99
CA THR A 159 25.64 -5.76 -32.17
C THR A 159 24.58 -4.66 -32.06
N TRP A 160 23.30 -5.00 -32.12
CA TRP A 160 22.20 -4.05 -32.15
C TRP A 160 22.13 -3.20 -30.88
N TRP A 161 22.34 -3.76 -29.68
CA TRP A 161 22.11 -3.02 -28.43
C TRP A 161 23.08 -1.86 -28.23
N LEU A 162 24.29 -1.92 -28.82
CA LEU A 162 25.24 -0.81 -28.86
C LEU A 162 24.63 0.49 -29.41
N MET A 163 23.69 0.37 -30.36
CA MET A 163 23.01 1.52 -30.96
C MET A 163 22.06 2.23 -29.98
N SER A 164 21.72 1.63 -28.84
CA SER A 164 20.76 2.22 -27.88
C SER A 164 21.29 3.44 -27.14
N GLY A 165 22.61 3.54 -26.96
CA GLY A 165 23.23 4.50 -26.05
C GLY A 165 23.05 4.18 -24.56
N LYS A 166 22.51 3.00 -24.22
CA LYS A 166 22.26 2.55 -22.84
C LYS A 166 23.11 1.33 -22.41
N THR A 167 23.90 0.73 -23.30
CA THR A 167 24.73 -0.43 -22.98
C THR A 167 25.89 -0.05 -22.03
N PRO A 168 26.31 -0.93 -21.09
CA PRO A 168 27.38 -0.62 -20.15
C PRO A 168 28.69 -0.33 -20.89
N LYS A 169 29.30 0.84 -20.61
CA LYS A 169 30.60 1.27 -21.15
C LYS A 169 31.79 0.48 -20.59
N SER A 170 31.61 -0.79 -20.23
CA SER A 170 32.62 -1.64 -19.59
C SER A 170 33.81 -2.01 -20.51
N ARG A 171 33.76 -1.57 -21.77
CA ARG A 171 34.84 -1.71 -22.76
C ARG A 171 35.06 -0.36 -23.45
N ASP A 172 36.30 -0.06 -23.82
CA ASP A 172 36.72 1.08 -24.66
C ASP A 172 36.19 0.94 -26.11
N VAL A 173 34.89 0.73 -26.29
CA VAL A 173 34.24 0.65 -27.60
C VAL A 173 33.93 2.06 -28.07
N VAL A 174 34.66 2.53 -29.09
CA VAL A 174 34.37 3.80 -29.76
C VAL A 174 33.16 3.60 -30.68
N VAL A 175 32.03 4.22 -30.32
CA VAL A 175 30.84 4.23 -31.18
C VAL A 175 30.94 5.43 -32.14
N GLU A 176 31.38 5.18 -33.37
CA GLU A 176 31.52 6.23 -34.40
C GLU A 176 30.19 6.71 -34.98
N GLU A 177 29.10 5.99 -34.72
CA GLU A 177 27.78 6.28 -35.28
C GLU A 177 26.81 6.93 -34.29
N LYS A 178 25.82 7.64 -34.83
CA LYS A 178 24.76 8.25 -34.01
C LYS A 178 23.97 7.14 -33.32
N GLN A 179 23.81 7.25 -32.00
CA GLN A 179 23.00 6.32 -31.18
C GLN A 179 21.54 6.79 -31.09
N GLN A 180 20.66 5.94 -30.55
CA GLN A 180 19.26 6.29 -30.27
C GLN A 180 19.18 7.46 -29.28
N ASN A 181 19.96 7.39 -28.20
CA ASN A 181 19.99 8.40 -27.16
C ASN A 181 21.43 8.78 -26.75
N PRO A 182 21.86 10.05 -26.89
CA PRO A 182 21.19 11.14 -27.60
C PRO A 182 21.40 11.01 -29.11
N GLY A 183 20.32 10.97 -29.90
CA GLY A 183 20.48 11.00 -31.35
C GLY A 183 19.22 10.72 -32.15
N GLY A 184 19.17 9.58 -32.84
CA GLY A 184 18.16 9.28 -33.88
C GLY A 184 16.72 9.44 -33.41
N ARG A 185 16.45 9.13 -32.13
CA ARG A 185 15.14 9.34 -31.49
C ARG A 185 14.70 10.81 -31.54
N ALA A 186 15.60 11.73 -31.18
CA ALA A 186 15.29 13.15 -31.12
C ALA A 186 15.05 13.73 -32.53
N ASP A 187 15.80 13.29 -33.52
CA ASP A 187 15.60 13.68 -34.91
C ASP A 187 14.22 13.26 -35.41
N LEU A 188 13.83 11.99 -35.19
CA LEU A 188 12.55 11.46 -35.65
C LEU A 188 11.38 12.15 -34.94
N LEU A 189 11.49 12.36 -33.62
CA LEU A 189 10.50 13.11 -32.85
C LEU A 189 10.31 14.52 -33.39
N LYS A 190 11.41 15.24 -33.66
CA LYS A 190 11.33 16.58 -34.26
C LYS A 190 10.67 16.56 -35.63
N MET A 191 11.07 15.63 -36.51
CA MET A 191 10.46 15.50 -37.84
C MET A 191 8.95 15.26 -37.76
N ALA A 192 8.50 14.43 -36.80
CA ALA A 192 7.09 14.18 -36.56
C ALA A 192 6.33 15.43 -36.06
N GLU A 193 6.86 16.13 -35.06
CA GLU A 193 6.27 17.36 -34.52
C GLU A 193 6.18 18.48 -35.58
N ASP A 194 7.20 18.58 -36.45
CA ASP A 194 7.22 19.53 -37.56
C ASP A 194 6.24 19.15 -38.68
N GLY A 195 5.77 17.90 -38.73
CA GLY A 195 4.87 17.40 -39.77
C GLY A 195 5.58 17.03 -41.07
N VAL A 196 6.86 16.66 -41.00
CA VAL A 196 7.62 16.17 -42.15
C VAL A 196 6.92 14.90 -42.68
N PRO A 197 6.64 14.76 -43.98
CA PRO A 197 6.06 13.52 -44.52
C PRO A 197 6.98 12.31 -44.31
N ILE A 198 6.41 11.13 -44.06
CA ILE A 198 7.16 9.89 -43.74
C ILE A 198 8.19 9.52 -44.81
N GLU A 199 7.92 9.80 -46.09
CA GLU A 199 8.86 9.53 -47.20
C GLU A 199 10.17 10.29 -47.06
N LYS A 200 10.18 11.38 -46.30
CA LYS A 200 11.36 12.19 -46.00
C LYS A 200 12.02 11.81 -44.67
N ARG A 201 11.38 10.96 -43.85
CA ARG A 201 11.89 10.47 -42.57
C ARG A 201 12.70 9.19 -42.76
N VAL A 202 13.75 9.27 -43.57
CA VAL A 202 14.60 8.13 -43.94
C VAL A 202 15.76 7.98 -42.96
N PHE A 203 15.76 6.88 -42.21
CA PHE A 203 16.77 6.48 -41.24
C PHE A 203 17.69 5.38 -41.81
N GLY A 204 18.04 4.34 -41.04
CA GLY A 204 18.98 3.29 -41.45
C GLY A 204 20.43 3.52 -41.01
N PRO A 205 21.42 3.17 -41.86
CA PRO A 205 22.86 3.25 -41.55
C PRO A 205 23.30 4.53 -40.88
N LYS A 206 24.02 4.37 -39.76
CA LYS A 206 24.62 5.43 -38.94
C LYS A 206 23.66 6.44 -38.31
N LYS A 207 22.34 6.21 -38.39
CA LYS A 207 21.30 7.09 -37.79
C LYS A 207 20.69 6.53 -36.51
N GLY A 208 21.15 5.35 -36.08
CA GLY A 208 20.93 4.87 -34.73
C GLY A 208 19.51 4.48 -34.40
N LEU A 209 18.71 3.92 -35.31
CA LEU A 209 17.39 3.35 -34.97
C LEU A 209 17.40 1.84 -35.21
N ARG A 210 17.30 1.04 -34.14
CA ARG A 210 17.26 -0.43 -34.19
C ARG A 210 15.95 -0.95 -34.81
N PRO A 211 15.96 -2.06 -35.56
CA PRO A 211 14.76 -2.72 -36.08
C PRO A 211 14.07 -3.58 -35.01
N GLN A 212 12.78 -3.88 -35.17
CA GLN A 212 12.06 -4.89 -34.39
C GLN A 212 12.42 -6.31 -34.82
N MET A 213 12.19 -7.31 -33.96
CA MET A 213 12.29 -8.71 -34.37
C MET A 213 11.14 -9.08 -35.32
N ILE A 214 9.88 -8.97 -34.87
CA ILE A 214 8.71 -9.18 -35.72
C ILE A 214 7.94 -7.87 -35.85
N ASN A 215 7.62 -7.46 -37.08
CA ASN A 215 6.71 -6.35 -37.33
C ASN A 215 5.77 -6.68 -38.48
N PHE A 216 4.50 -6.82 -38.15
CA PHE A 216 3.43 -7.04 -39.11
C PHE A 216 2.60 -5.76 -39.19
N ASN A 217 2.85 -5.01 -40.26
CA ASN A 217 2.33 -3.67 -40.44
C ASN A 217 1.13 -3.71 -41.41
N GLN A 218 -0.03 -3.19 -41.00
CA GLN A 218 -1.25 -3.15 -41.81
C GLN A 218 -1.73 -4.53 -42.31
N CYS A 219 -1.57 -5.57 -41.50
CA CYS A 219 -1.94 -6.94 -41.85
C CYS A 219 -3.28 -7.35 -41.23
N ASP A 220 -3.91 -8.39 -41.78
CA ASP A 220 -5.17 -8.97 -41.29
C ASP A 220 -5.05 -10.49 -41.21
N GLY A 221 -5.32 -11.07 -40.03
CA GLY A 221 -5.18 -12.50 -39.78
C GLY A 221 -3.72 -12.85 -39.52
N ILE A 222 -3.30 -12.69 -38.28
CA ILE A 222 -1.94 -12.97 -37.81
C ILE A 222 -1.98 -14.08 -36.77
N LEU A 223 -1.09 -15.06 -36.91
CA LEU A 223 -0.80 -16.04 -35.87
C LEU A 223 0.70 -16.08 -35.55
N ILE A 224 1.06 -15.88 -34.29
CA ILE A 224 2.41 -16.14 -33.78
C ILE A 224 2.28 -17.21 -32.69
N GLU A 225 2.82 -18.40 -32.91
CA GLU A 225 2.54 -19.54 -32.02
C GLU A 225 3.74 -20.42 -31.70
N GLY A 226 3.92 -20.76 -30.42
CA GLY A 226 4.80 -21.83 -29.95
C GLY A 226 6.30 -21.51 -29.92
N VAL A 227 6.76 -20.57 -30.75
CA VAL A 227 8.18 -20.28 -30.91
C VAL A 227 8.80 -19.67 -29.65
N THR A 228 10.10 -19.91 -29.47
CA THR A 228 10.92 -19.19 -28.48
C THR A 228 11.63 -18.03 -29.15
N MET A 229 11.56 -16.83 -28.58
CA MET A 229 12.19 -15.62 -29.12
C MET A 229 13.24 -15.09 -28.15
N VAL A 230 14.48 -14.94 -28.62
CA VAL A 230 15.60 -14.52 -27.79
C VAL A 230 16.37 -13.37 -28.41
N ARG A 231 16.95 -12.51 -27.56
CA ARG A 231 17.93 -11.48 -27.95
C ARG A 231 17.44 -10.60 -29.10
N SER A 232 16.26 -10.03 -28.95
CA SER A 232 15.70 -9.10 -29.94
C SER A 232 16.55 -7.82 -30.02
N PRO A 233 16.74 -7.25 -31.23
CA PRO A 233 17.41 -5.96 -31.38
C PRO A 233 16.71 -4.81 -30.65
N PHE A 234 15.38 -4.87 -30.52
CA PHE A 234 14.48 -3.85 -29.95
C PHE A 234 13.19 -4.55 -29.46
N TRP A 235 11.99 -4.01 -29.69
CA TRP A 235 10.71 -4.68 -29.45
C TRP A 235 10.64 -6.04 -30.16
N VAL A 236 10.17 -7.06 -29.45
CA VAL A 236 10.18 -8.45 -29.90
C VAL A 236 9.04 -8.69 -30.91
N MET A 237 7.79 -8.47 -30.51
CA MET A 237 6.61 -8.62 -31.38
C MET A 237 5.87 -7.31 -31.51
N HIS A 238 5.87 -6.70 -32.69
CA HIS A 238 5.22 -5.41 -32.95
C HIS A 238 4.17 -5.52 -34.08
N PRO A 239 2.99 -6.09 -33.82
CA PRO A 239 1.86 -5.91 -34.72
C PRO A 239 1.47 -4.43 -34.75
N LEU A 240 1.40 -3.87 -35.93
CA LEU A 240 1.24 -2.43 -36.14
C LEU A 240 0.09 -2.19 -37.11
N LEU A 241 -0.88 -1.35 -36.73
CA LEU A 241 -2.02 -0.97 -37.58
C LEU A 241 -2.78 -2.18 -38.16
N SER A 242 -2.74 -3.30 -37.43
CA SER A 242 -3.18 -4.62 -37.90
C SER A 242 -4.42 -5.09 -37.15
N LYS A 243 -5.09 -6.12 -37.66
CA LYS A 243 -6.28 -6.68 -37.03
C LYS A 243 -6.36 -8.20 -37.10
N ASN A 244 -7.17 -8.79 -36.21
CA ASN A 244 -7.34 -10.24 -36.07
C ASN A 244 -6.00 -10.94 -35.80
N ILE A 245 -5.52 -10.77 -34.57
CA ILE A 245 -4.16 -11.12 -34.17
C ILE A 245 -4.23 -12.14 -33.05
N THR A 246 -3.52 -13.25 -33.17
CA THR A 246 -3.34 -14.23 -32.10
C THR A 246 -1.86 -14.46 -31.84
N VAL A 247 -1.44 -14.25 -30.60
CA VAL A 247 -0.11 -14.62 -30.09
C VAL A 247 -0.35 -15.67 -29.00
N ARG A 248 0.13 -16.90 -29.21
CA ARG A 248 -0.19 -18.01 -28.32
C ARG A 248 1.00 -18.91 -28.04
N ASN A 249 1.16 -19.36 -26.80
CA ASN A 249 2.22 -20.33 -26.43
C ASN A 249 3.64 -19.83 -26.76
N VAL A 250 3.86 -18.52 -26.87
CA VAL A 250 5.18 -17.94 -27.19
C VAL A 250 5.99 -17.79 -25.91
N THR A 251 7.28 -18.08 -25.98
CA THR A 251 8.23 -17.80 -24.91
C THR A 251 9.19 -16.70 -25.34
N VAL A 252 9.28 -15.61 -24.59
CA VAL A 252 10.19 -14.49 -24.83
C VAL A 252 11.25 -14.43 -23.74
N HIS A 253 12.52 -14.37 -24.13
CA HIS A 253 13.65 -14.06 -23.24
C HIS A 253 14.50 -12.95 -23.86
N ASN A 254 14.35 -11.72 -23.36
CA ASN A 254 15.01 -10.57 -23.94
C ASN A 254 15.28 -9.47 -22.91
N ASP A 255 16.46 -9.50 -22.31
CA ASP A 255 16.98 -8.53 -21.31
C ASP A 255 17.55 -7.24 -21.94
N GLY A 256 17.57 -7.16 -23.28
CA GLY A 256 18.09 -6.01 -24.00
C GLY A 256 17.34 -4.69 -23.75
N PRO A 257 17.98 -3.53 -24.03
CA PRO A 257 17.36 -2.23 -23.84
C PRO A 257 16.16 -2.03 -24.76
N ASN A 258 15.05 -1.50 -24.23
CA ASN A 258 13.76 -1.41 -24.93
C ASN A 258 13.29 -2.80 -25.43
N GLY A 259 13.45 -3.80 -24.56
CA GLY A 259 13.22 -5.20 -24.86
C GLY A 259 11.78 -5.65 -24.66
N ASP A 260 10.80 -4.83 -25.03
CA ASP A 260 9.37 -5.09 -24.85
C ASP A 260 8.96 -6.43 -25.51
N GLY A 261 8.09 -7.19 -24.86
CA GLY A 261 7.72 -8.54 -25.30
C GLY A 261 6.68 -8.56 -26.43
N CYS A 262 5.54 -7.90 -26.24
CA CYS A 262 4.52 -7.75 -27.28
C CYS A 262 3.91 -6.34 -27.28
N ASP A 263 3.91 -5.70 -28.44
CA ASP A 263 3.53 -4.31 -28.65
C ASP A 263 2.38 -4.17 -29.66
N PRO A 264 1.12 -4.55 -29.34
CA PRO A 264 0.00 -4.23 -30.20
C PRO A 264 -0.15 -2.71 -30.32
N GLU A 265 0.16 -2.16 -31.51
CA GLU A 265 0.13 -0.73 -31.75
C GLU A 265 -0.93 -0.34 -32.79
N SER A 266 -1.92 0.46 -32.38
CA SER A 266 -3.10 0.80 -33.18
C SER A 266 -3.76 -0.44 -33.80
N CYS A 267 -3.87 -1.51 -33.02
CA CYS A 267 -4.39 -2.80 -33.46
C CYS A 267 -5.83 -3.05 -33.01
N GLU A 268 -6.53 -3.93 -33.72
CA GLU A 268 -7.93 -4.29 -33.42
C GLU A 268 -8.13 -5.82 -33.36
N ASN A 269 -8.86 -6.31 -32.35
CA ASN A 269 -9.17 -7.72 -32.15
C ASN A 269 -7.88 -8.56 -31.98
N VAL A 270 -7.31 -8.50 -30.78
CA VAL A 270 -6.04 -9.13 -30.43
C VAL A 270 -6.24 -10.13 -29.29
N LEU A 271 -5.71 -11.34 -29.42
CA LEU A 271 -5.61 -12.34 -28.38
C LEU A 271 -4.14 -12.64 -28.09
N ILE A 272 -3.72 -12.47 -26.84
CA ILE A 272 -2.41 -12.90 -26.34
C ILE A 272 -2.68 -13.93 -25.24
N GLU A 273 -2.31 -15.18 -25.44
CA GLU A 273 -2.62 -16.24 -24.47
C GLU A 273 -1.54 -17.28 -24.25
N ASN A 274 -1.44 -17.78 -23.02
CA ASN A 274 -0.53 -18.88 -22.66
C ASN A 274 0.94 -18.57 -22.96
N CYS A 275 1.33 -17.29 -22.93
CA CYS A 275 2.70 -16.87 -23.23
C CYS A 275 3.53 -16.71 -21.95
N VAL A 276 4.85 -16.82 -22.08
CA VAL A 276 5.83 -16.52 -21.03
C VAL A 276 6.67 -15.34 -21.48
N PHE A 277 6.70 -14.27 -20.68
CA PHE A 277 7.47 -13.06 -20.94
C PHE A 277 8.55 -12.87 -19.87
N ASP A 278 9.79 -12.78 -20.31
CA ASP A 278 10.97 -12.45 -19.51
C ASP A 278 11.73 -11.36 -20.28
N THR A 279 11.52 -10.11 -19.88
CA THR A 279 11.81 -8.93 -20.71
C THR A 279 12.60 -7.87 -19.94
N GLY A 280 13.49 -7.16 -20.64
CA GLY A 280 14.27 -6.04 -20.10
C GLY A 280 13.52 -4.70 -20.09
N ASP A 281 12.27 -4.66 -20.57
CA ASP A 281 11.35 -3.54 -20.48
C ASP A 281 9.92 -4.06 -20.23
N ASP A 282 8.85 -3.49 -20.77
CA ASP A 282 7.48 -3.97 -20.52
C ASP A 282 7.19 -5.36 -21.16
N CYS A 283 6.56 -6.29 -20.44
CA CYS A 283 6.20 -7.61 -20.99
C CYS A 283 5.20 -7.49 -22.15
N ILE A 284 4.11 -6.74 -21.94
CA ILE A 284 3.12 -6.39 -22.96
C ILE A 284 2.90 -4.87 -22.90
N ALA A 285 3.11 -4.18 -24.01
CA ALA A 285 2.94 -2.73 -24.11
C ALA A 285 1.97 -2.35 -25.23
N ILE A 286 0.72 -2.06 -24.86
CA ILE A 286 -0.32 -1.64 -25.79
C ILE A 286 -0.15 -0.16 -26.10
N LYS A 287 -0.07 0.15 -27.40
CA LYS A 287 0.28 1.49 -27.91
C LYS A 287 -0.65 1.91 -29.05
N SER A 288 -0.58 3.16 -29.47
CA SER A 288 -1.40 3.74 -30.53
C SER A 288 -0.79 5.04 -31.08
N GLY A 289 0.51 5.04 -31.35
CA GLY A 289 1.24 6.21 -31.87
C GLY A 289 1.53 7.31 -30.84
N ARG A 290 2.47 8.19 -31.18
CA ARG A 290 3.01 9.24 -30.31
C ARG A 290 2.75 10.64 -30.87
N ASN A 291 2.26 11.52 -29.99
CA ASN A 291 2.06 12.95 -30.22
C ASN A 291 1.40 13.25 -31.57
N GLU A 292 1.92 14.18 -32.35
CA GLU A 292 1.39 14.59 -33.65
C GLU A 292 1.17 13.43 -34.63
N ASP A 293 1.97 12.38 -34.54
CA ASP A 293 1.88 11.24 -35.44
C ASP A 293 0.72 10.29 -35.09
N GLY A 294 0.37 10.20 -33.81
CA GLY A 294 -0.71 9.32 -33.33
C GLY A 294 -2.01 10.02 -33.00
N ARG A 295 -1.96 11.30 -32.60
CA ARG A 295 -3.10 12.05 -32.05
C ARG A 295 -4.16 12.32 -33.10
N GLU A 296 -5.43 12.15 -32.74
CA GLU A 296 -6.54 12.63 -33.56
C GLU A 296 -6.37 14.13 -33.90
N GLY A 297 -6.53 14.49 -35.18
CA GLY A 297 -6.28 15.85 -35.67
C GLY A 297 -4.80 16.27 -35.72
N GLY A 298 -3.86 15.35 -35.46
CA GLY A 298 -2.42 15.56 -35.60
C GLY A 298 -1.95 15.59 -37.06
N LYS A 299 -0.63 15.61 -37.26
CA LYS A 299 0.02 15.70 -38.58
C LYS A 299 0.48 14.35 -39.16
N GLY A 300 0.35 13.26 -38.40
CA GLY A 300 0.73 11.92 -38.83
C GLY A 300 -0.12 11.37 -39.97
N ARG A 301 0.39 10.33 -40.63
CA ARG A 301 -0.36 9.61 -41.68
C ARG A 301 -1.51 8.79 -41.10
N TYR A 302 -1.34 8.22 -39.91
CA TYR A 302 -2.27 7.26 -39.29
C TYR A 302 -2.80 7.76 -37.94
N VAL A 303 -3.21 9.04 -37.91
CA VAL A 303 -3.72 9.73 -36.72
C VAL A 303 -5.05 9.16 -36.21
N GLY A 304 -5.26 9.27 -34.89
CA GLY A 304 -6.54 8.95 -34.24
C GLY A 304 -6.92 7.46 -34.29
N ARG A 305 -5.96 6.57 -34.49
CA ARG A 305 -6.21 5.12 -34.55
C ARG A 305 -5.91 4.46 -33.20
N PRO A 306 -6.93 4.09 -32.41
CA PRO A 306 -6.70 3.46 -31.12
C PRO A 306 -6.24 2.02 -31.27
N SER A 307 -5.58 1.50 -30.23
CA SER A 307 -5.57 0.06 -29.98
C SER A 307 -6.86 -0.33 -29.27
N LYS A 308 -7.57 -1.34 -29.75
CA LYS A 308 -8.85 -1.73 -29.17
C LYS A 308 -9.16 -3.22 -29.27
N ASN A 309 -10.03 -3.68 -28.38
CA ASN A 309 -10.51 -5.05 -28.34
C ASN A 309 -9.35 -6.05 -28.17
N ILE A 310 -8.70 -5.99 -27.01
CA ILE A 310 -7.50 -6.78 -26.71
C ILE A 310 -7.78 -7.69 -25.52
N ILE A 311 -7.51 -8.98 -25.68
CA ILE A 311 -7.59 -9.98 -24.62
C ILE A 311 -6.18 -10.50 -24.34
N VAL A 312 -5.78 -10.46 -23.08
CA VAL A 312 -4.56 -11.07 -22.53
C VAL A 312 -4.98 -12.09 -21.49
N ARG A 313 -4.61 -13.36 -21.64
CA ARG A 313 -4.98 -14.38 -20.64
C ARG A 313 -3.95 -15.48 -20.43
N ASN A 314 -3.95 -16.06 -19.24
CA ASN A 314 -3.13 -17.24 -18.91
C ASN A 314 -1.61 -17.03 -19.16
N CYS A 315 -1.13 -15.79 -19.07
CA CYS A 315 0.28 -15.48 -19.31
C CYS A 315 1.08 -15.48 -18.01
N ILE A 316 2.38 -15.73 -18.13
CA ILE A 316 3.36 -15.60 -17.05
C ILE A 316 4.30 -14.44 -17.38
N MET A 317 4.34 -13.43 -16.53
CA MET A 317 5.29 -12.31 -16.62
C MET A 317 6.36 -12.47 -15.54
N LYS A 318 7.62 -12.69 -15.96
CA LYS A 318 8.75 -13.00 -15.07
C LYS A 318 9.67 -11.83 -14.79
N ASP A 319 9.76 -10.84 -15.67
CA ASP A 319 10.64 -9.68 -15.45
C ASP A 319 10.20 -8.52 -16.36
N GLY A 320 10.53 -7.28 -15.99
CA GLY A 320 10.30 -6.11 -16.84
C GLY A 320 9.83 -4.83 -16.13
N HIS A 321 9.72 -3.74 -16.88
CA HIS A 321 9.22 -2.45 -16.34
C HIS A 321 7.70 -2.44 -16.08
N GLY A 322 6.97 -3.44 -16.58
CA GLY A 322 5.55 -3.63 -16.33
C GLY A 322 4.99 -4.92 -16.95
N GLY A 323 4.02 -5.56 -16.28
CA GLY A 323 3.37 -6.79 -16.74
C GLY A 323 2.43 -6.54 -17.91
N VAL A 324 1.38 -5.73 -17.71
CA VAL A 324 0.56 -5.19 -18.81
C VAL A 324 0.58 -3.67 -18.74
N VAL A 325 0.99 -3.06 -19.86
CA VAL A 325 1.29 -1.64 -19.94
C VAL A 325 0.48 -0.98 -21.05
N LEU A 326 -0.07 0.19 -20.75
CA LEU A 326 -0.72 1.06 -21.71
C LEU A 326 0.12 2.34 -21.85
N GLY A 327 0.62 2.57 -23.06
CA GLY A 327 1.45 3.72 -23.41
C GLY A 327 2.97 3.44 -23.42
N SER A 328 3.81 4.48 -23.49
CA SER A 328 3.44 5.89 -23.37
C SER A 328 2.84 6.47 -24.64
N GLU A 329 3.09 5.80 -25.76
CA GLU A 329 2.65 6.14 -27.11
C GLU A 329 1.16 5.83 -27.24
N ILE A 330 0.29 6.65 -26.65
CA ILE A 330 -1.15 6.38 -26.52
C ILE A 330 -2.02 7.44 -27.20
N SER A 331 -1.45 8.23 -28.10
CA SER A 331 -2.08 9.41 -28.65
C SER A 331 -3.33 9.12 -29.49
N GLY A 332 -3.37 7.97 -30.17
CA GLY A 332 -4.56 7.47 -30.87
C GLY A 332 -5.64 6.90 -29.95
N GLY A 333 -5.37 6.71 -28.66
CA GLY A 333 -6.28 6.11 -27.67
C GLY A 333 -6.13 4.61 -27.48
N CYS A 334 -6.71 4.09 -26.40
CA CYS A 334 -6.75 2.66 -26.12
C CYS A 334 -8.04 2.30 -25.37
N ASN A 335 -8.78 1.30 -25.85
CA ASN A 335 -10.01 0.88 -25.19
C ASN A 335 -10.34 -0.61 -25.30
N ASN A 336 -11.18 -1.10 -24.38
CA ASN A 336 -11.63 -2.50 -24.34
C ASN A 336 -10.44 -3.47 -24.22
N VAL A 337 -9.68 -3.36 -23.13
CA VAL A 337 -8.55 -4.24 -22.82
C VAL A 337 -8.92 -5.15 -21.65
N PHE A 338 -8.83 -6.45 -21.85
CA PHE A 338 -9.17 -7.48 -20.87
C PHE A 338 -7.92 -8.28 -20.53
N VAL A 339 -7.57 -8.34 -19.25
CA VAL A 339 -6.44 -9.11 -18.72
C VAL A 339 -6.97 -10.10 -17.68
N GLU A 340 -6.75 -11.40 -17.86
CA GLU A 340 -7.19 -12.38 -16.86
C GLU A 340 -6.30 -13.60 -16.66
N ASN A 341 -6.36 -14.17 -15.45
CA ASN A 341 -5.72 -15.46 -15.13
C ASN A 341 -4.19 -15.45 -15.36
N CYS A 342 -3.54 -14.30 -15.15
CA CYS A 342 -2.09 -14.16 -15.31
C CYS A 342 -1.35 -14.36 -13.99
N LYS A 343 -0.09 -14.77 -14.08
CA LYS A 343 0.85 -14.83 -12.95
C LYS A 343 1.99 -13.85 -13.18
N MET A 344 2.30 -13.04 -12.17
CA MET A 344 3.34 -12.01 -12.26
C MET A 344 4.18 -12.04 -10.99
N ASP A 345 5.45 -12.44 -11.07
CA ASP A 345 6.25 -12.60 -9.85
C ASP A 345 7.73 -12.38 -10.12
N SER A 346 8.25 -11.22 -9.75
CA SER A 346 9.68 -10.95 -9.73
C SER A 346 10.03 -9.67 -8.98
N PRO A 347 11.17 -9.64 -8.26
CA PRO A 347 11.69 -8.42 -7.66
C PRO A 347 12.13 -7.37 -8.69
N ASN A 348 12.36 -7.77 -9.93
CA ASN A 348 12.76 -6.89 -11.04
C ASN A 348 11.57 -6.50 -11.93
N LEU A 349 10.41 -7.14 -11.75
CA LEU A 349 9.16 -6.68 -12.34
C LEU A 349 8.69 -5.44 -11.58
N ASP A 350 8.72 -4.27 -12.22
CA ASP A 350 8.42 -3.02 -11.49
C ASP A 350 6.92 -2.89 -11.14
N ARG A 351 6.03 -3.20 -12.10
CA ARG A 351 4.60 -2.83 -12.05
C ARG A 351 3.70 -3.91 -12.65
N ILE A 352 2.48 -4.06 -12.13
CA ILE A 352 1.55 -5.11 -12.60
C ILE A 352 0.64 -4.57 -13.72
N LEU A 353 -0.21 -3.60 -13.40
CA LEU A 353 -0.94 -2.80 -14.38
C LEU A 353 -0.35 -1.39 -14.42
N ARG A 354 0.22 -1.01 -15.56
CA ARG A 354 0.89 0.29 -15.74
C ARG A 354 0.22 1.10 -16.84
N ILE A 355 -0.21 2.31 -16.51
CA ILE A 355 -0.72 3.30 -17.47
C ILE A 355 0.23 4.49 -17.44
N LYS A 356 0.86 4.80 -18.57
CA LYS A 356 1.83 5.89 -18.71
C LYS A 356 1.45 6.82 -19.86
N THR A 357 1.42 8.12 -19.62
CA THR A 357 1.12 9.15 -20.62
C THR A 357 1.59 10.52 -20.12
N ASN A 358 1.47 11.56 -20.95
CA ASN A 358 1.79 12.94 -20.59
C ASN A 358 0.98 13.97 -21.39
N SER A 359 1.15 15.25 -21.06
CA SER A 359 0.45 16.37 -21.73
C SER A 359 0.89 16.65 -23.17
N CYS A 360 1.85 15.91 -23.71
CA CYS A 360 2.16 15.89 -25.15
C CYS A 360 1.32 14.87 -25.92
N ARG A 361 0.72 13.87 -25.26
CA ARG A 361 0.06 12.74 -25.92
C ARG A 361 -1.38 12.99 -26.33
N GLY A 362 -2.20 13.60 -25.48
CA GLY A 362 -3.67 13.53 -25.63
C GLY A 362 -4.15 12.07 -25.58
N GLY A 363 -5.23 11.78 -26.30
CA GLY A 363 -5.82 10.43 -26.35
C GLY A 363 -6.62 10.08 -25.09
N VAL A 364 -7.39 9.00 -25.21
CA VAL A 364 -8.23 8.46 -24.13
C VAL A 364 -7.85 7.01 -23.89
N ILE A 365 -7.62 6.66 -22.63
CA ILE A 365 -7.43 5.29 -22.15
C ILE A 365 -8.67 4.94 -21.33
N GLU A 366 -9.47 3.99 -21.80
CA GLU A 366 -10.73 3.64 -21.14
C GLU A 366 -11.10 2.17 -21.27
N ASP A 367 -11.96 1.70 -20.36
CA ASP A 367 -12.50 0.34 -20.37
C ASP A 367 -11.39 -0.73 -20.31
N ILE A 368 -10.62 -0.64 -19.21
CA ILE A 368 -9.48 -1.50 -18.90
C ILE A 368 -9.88 -2.43 -17.76
N TYR A 369 -9.83 -3.73 -18.00
CA TYR A 369 -10.27 -4.77 -17.08
C TYR A 369 -9.13 -5.71 -16.76
N MET A 370 -8.83 -5.90 -15.47
CA MET A 370 -7.88 -6.90 -14.99
C MET A 370 -8.55 -7.77 -13.94
N ARG A 371 -8.56 -9.09 -14.11
CA ARG A 371 -9.08 -10.00 -13.08
C ARG A 371 -8.27 -11.26 -12.84
N ASN A 372 -8.39 -11.85 -11.66
CA ASN A 372 -7.78 -13.15 -11.33
C ASN A 372 -6.26 -13.16 -11.60
N VAL A 373 -5.54 -12.14 -11.09
CA VAL A 373 -4.09 -12.04 -11.25
C VAL A 373 -3.40 -12.35 -9.93
N GLU A 374 -2.53 -13.37 -9.94
CA GLU A 374 -1.69 -13.70 -8.80
C GLU A 374 -0.34 -13.00 -8.95
N VAL A 375 -0.02 -12.14 -7.97
CA VAL A 375 1.25 -11.44 -7.89
C VAL A 375 2.04 -11.96 -6.70
N GLY A 376 3.24 -12.50 -6.94
CA GLY A 376 4.17 -12.81 -5.87
C GLY A 376 4.77 -11.53 -5.32
N GLN A 377 5.62 -10.88 -6.11
CA GLN A 377 6.13 -9.54 -5.80
C GLN A 377 6.31 -8.66 -7.03
N CYS A 378 6.31 -7.34 -6.81
CA CYS A 378 6.79 -6.34 -7.77
C CYS A 378 7.57 -5.21 -7.06
N ALA A 379 8.45 -4.51 -7.78
CA ALA A 379 9.36 -3.52 -7.19
C ALA A 379 8.68 -2.21 -6.77
N GLU A 380 7.69 -1.73 -7.53
CA GLU A 380 7.06 -0.43 -7.31
C GLU A 380 5.58 -0.54 -6.94
N ALA A 381 4.70 -0.91 -7.87
CA ALA A 381 3.27 -0.76 -7.65
C ALA A 381 2.43 -1.86 -8.31
N VAL A 382 1.34 -2.27 -7.66
CA VAL A 382 0.36 -3.17 -8.29
C VAL A 382 -0.42 -2.41 -9.36
N LEU A 383 -1.01 -1.26 -9.01
CA LEU A 383 -1.62 -0.35 -9.98
C LEU A 383 -0.79 0.95 -10.08
N LYS A 384 -0.30 1.26 -11.28
CA LYS A 384 0.38 2.54 -11.57
C LYS A 384 -0.36 3.30 -12.66
N ILE A 385 -0.77 4.54 -12.37
CA ILE A 385 -1.24 5.52 -13.36
C ILE A 385 -0.33 6.74 -13.30
N ASN A 386 0.28 7.13 -14.42
CA ASN A 386 1.17 8.29 -14.51
C ASN A 386 0.80 9.17 -15.70
N LEU A 387 0.30 10.39 -15.43
CA LEU A 387 0.04 11.42 -16.43
C LEU A 387 1.20 12.40 -16.63
N ASP A 388 2.34 12.19 -15.98
CA ASP A 388 3.55 13.01 -16.11
C ASP A 388 4.78 12.14 -16.49
N TYR A 389 4.58 11.22 -17.43
CA TYR A 389 5.68 10.40 -17.96
C TYR A 389 6.61 11.24 -18.86
N GLU A 390 7.93 11.09 -18.72
CA GLU A 390 8.92 11.90 -19.46
C GLU A 390 8.61 13.43 -19.45
N PRO A 391 8.61 14.10 -18.28
CA PRO A 391 8.21 15.51 -18.14
C PRO A 391 9.10 16.48 -18.93
N LYS A 392 10.25 16.02 -19.43
CA LYS A 392 11.18 16.79 -20.26
C LYS A 392 11.13 16.43 -21.74
N GLU A 393 10.18 15.61 -22.18
CA GLU A 393 10.00 15.31 -23.60
C GLU A 393 9.77 16.59 -24.40
N ILE A 394 10.51 16.71 -25.51
CA ILE A 394 10.40 17.83 -26.46
C ILE A 394 9.23 17.53 -27.39
N GLY A 395 8.10 18.22 -27.18
CA GLY A 395 6.90 18.10 -28.01
C GLY A 395 5.87 19.15 -27.61
N ARG A 396 4.84 19.35 -28.45
CA ARG A 396 3.77 20.30 -28.12
C ARG A 396 2.95 19.80 -26.91
N ARG A 397 2.85 20.63 -25.86
CA ARG A 397 2.05 20.37 -24.66
C ARG A 397 0.66 21.01 -24.76
N GLY A 398 -0.24 20.63 -23.86
CA GLY A 398 -1.63 21.10 -23.81
C GLY A 398 -2.64 20.07 -24.33
N PHE A 399 -2.16 18.89 -24.75
CA PHE A 399 -2.99 17.76 -25.13
C PHE A 399 -3.12 16.83 -23.93
N TYR A 400 -4.07 17.15 -23.06
CA TYR A 400 -4.20 16.43 -21.79
C TYR A 400 -4.90 15.08 -22.01
N PRO A 401 -4.23 13.95 -21.68
CA PRO A 401 -4.82 12.62 -21.82
C PRO A 401 -5.92 12.38 -20.78
N ILE A 402 -6.86 11.49 -21.08
CA ILE A 402 -7.86 10.99 -20.12
C ILE A 402 -7.57 9.53 -19.80
N VAL A 403 -7.64 9.16 -18.52
CA VAL A 403 -7.63 7.77 -18.05
C VAL A 403 -8.90 7.54 -17.24
N ARG A 404 -9.78 6.65 -17.70
CA ARG A 404 -11.03 6.35 -17.00
C ARG A 404 -11.45 4.90 -17.10
N ASN A 405 -12.43 4.49 -16.31
CA ASN A 405 -13.05 3.16 -16.40
C ASN A 405 -11.99 2.05 -16.31
N VAL A 406 -11.20 2.07 -15.23
CA VAL A 406 -10.19 1.04 -14.96
C VAL A 406 -10.71 0.15 -13.84
N TYR A 407 -10.74 -1.15 -14.08
CA TYR A 407 -11.32 -2.15 -13.17
C TYR A 407 -10.27 -3.22 -12.86
N MET A 408 -10.04 -3.48 -11.57
CA MET A 408 -9.17 -4.54 -11.08
C MET A 408 -9.95 -5.40 -10.09
N GLU A 409 -10.19 -6.67 -10.42
CA GLU A 409 -11.02 -7.58 -9.61
C GLU A 409 -10.28 -8.87 -9.26
N ASN A 410 -10.30 -9.30 -7.99
CA ASN A 410 -9.63 -10.54 -7.57
C ASN A 410 -8.13 -10.57 -7.92
N VAL A 411 -7.40 -9.53 -7.51
CA VAL A 411 -5.95 -9.44 -7.68
C VAL A 411 -5.26 -9.51 -6.32
N THR A 412 -4.25 -10.37 -6.21
CA THR A 412 -3.46 -10.55 -4.97
C THR A 412 -2.02 -10.16 -5.19
N CYS A 413 -1.37 -9.55 -4.20
CA CYS A 413 0.08 -9.27 -4.20
C CYS A 413 0.67 -9.62 -2.83
N LYS A 414 1.87 -10.23 -2.78
CA LYS A 414 2.54 -10.57 -1.50
C LYS A 414 3.63 -9.56 -1.09
N LYS A 415 4.11 -8.71 -2.01
CA LYS A 415 5.09 -7.66 -1.73
C LYS A 415 5.13 -6.59 -2.83
N SER A 416 5.03 -5.32 -2.44
CA SER A 416 5.29 -4.17 -3.32
C SER A 416 5.65 -2.92 -2.53
N LYS A 417 6.18 -1.88 -3.18
CA LYS A 417 6.38 -0.58 -2.52
C LYS A 417 5.04 0.12 -2.27
N TYR A 418 4.16 0.13 -3.25
CA TYR A 418 2.83 0.73 -3.19
C TYR A 418 1.79 -0.30 -3.63
N GLY A 419 0.60 -0.27 -3.04
CA GLY A 419 -0.55 -0.98 -3.62
C GLY A 419 -1.03 -0.24 -4.86
N ILE A 420 -1.35 1.05 -4.68
CA ILE A 420 -1.84 1.94 -5.73
C ILE A 420 -0.95 3.17 -5.79
N MET A 421 -0.51 3.56 -6.99
CA MET A 421 0.23 4.79 -7.22
C MET A 421 -0.38 5.57 -8.41
N VAL A 422 -0.89 6.77 -8.15
CA VAL A 422 -1.44 7.68 -9.17
C VAL A 422 -0.68 9.00 -9.16
N VAL A 423 -0.23 9.43 -10.33
CA VAL A 423 0.34 10.76 -10.57
C VAL A 423 -0.55 11.44 -11.61
N ALA A 424 -1.43 12.32 -11.14
CA ALA A 424 -2.36 13.10 -11.95
C ALA A 424 -1.94 14.58 -12.00
N PHE A 425 -2.65 15.39 -12.78
CA PHE A 425 -2.43 16.84 -12.85
C PHE A 425 -3.07 17.56 -11.66
N ASP A 426 -2.44 18.65 -11.18
CA ASP A 426 -2.95 19.43 -10.04
C ASP A 426 -4.11 20.37 -10.41
N ASP A 427 -4.22 20.77 -11.68
CA ASP A 427 -5.18 21.77 -12.13
C ASP A 427 -6.50 21.18 -12.67
N ARG A 428 -6.54 19.87 -12.96
CA ARG A 428 -7.68 19.20 -13.62
C ARG A 428 -7.84 17.72 -13.25
N THR A 429 -9.06 17.22 -13.38
CA THR A 429 -9.40 15.82 -13.10
C THR A 429 -9.44 15.01 -14.40
N ASN A 430 -8.34 14.32 -14.69
CA ASN A 430 -8.20 13.48 -15.89
C ASN A 430 -8.05 11.98 -15.58
N VAL A 431 -7.96 11.63 -14.31
CA VAL A 431 -8.01 10.24 -13.83
C VAL A 431 -9.29 10.07 -13.02
N TYR A 432 -10.22 9.27 -13.51
CA TYR A 432 -11.49 9.04 -12.80
C TYR A 432 -12.14 7.70 -13.08
N ASN A 433 -13.05 7.27 -12.20
CA ASN A 433 -13.71 5.97 -12.26
C ASN A 433 -12.71 4.80 -12.28
N ILE A 434 -11.90 4.73 -11.21
CA ILE A 434 -10.91 3.69 -10.99
C ILE A 434 -11.44 2.78 -9.89
N ASN A 435 -11.62 1.50 -10.19
CA ASN A 435 -12.38 0.56 -9.37
C ASN A 435 -11.51 -0.65 -9.02
N LEU A 436 -11.32 -0.91 -7.73
CA LEU A 436 -10.67 -2.12 -7.25
C LEU A 436 -11.66 -2.92 -6.40
N LYS A 437 -11.82 -4.19 -6.73
CA LYS A 437 -12.80 -5.08 -6.10
C LYS A 437 -12.16 -6.40 -5.68
N ASN A 438 -12.39 -6.84 -4.44
CA ASN A 438 -11.86 -8.12 -3.93
C ASN A 438 -10.35 -8.27 -4.11
N CYS A 439 -9.59 -7.20 -3.84
CA CYS A 439 -8.14 -7.18 -4.00
C CYS A 439 -7.44 -7.28 -2.65
N LYS A 440 -6.30 -7.98 -2.60
CA LYS A 440 -5.51 -8.15 -1.37
C LYS A 440 -4.03 -7.94 -1.65
N PHE A 441 -3.45 -6.85 -1.13
CA PHE A 441 -2.03 -6.54 -1.29
C PHE A 441 -1.34 -6.62 0.07
N ASP A 442 -0.68 -7.73 0.33
CA ASP A 442 0.14 -7.95 1.52
C ASP A 442 1.59 -7.51 1.26
N GLY A 443 2.34 -7.23 2.32
CA GLY A 443 3.76 -6.88 2.23
C GLY A 443 4.05 -5.53 1.56
N VAL A 444 3.08 -4.60 1.58
CA VAL A 444 3.27 -3.23 1.07
C VAL A 444 4.11 -2.44 2.06
N TYR A 445 5.31 -2.00 1.68
CA TYR A 445 6.25 -1.36 2.63
C TYR A 445 6.34 0.17 2.51
N GLY A 446 5.75 0.76 1.47
CA GLY A 446 5.57 2.21 1.32
C GLY A 446 4.13 2.63 1.68
N LYS A 447 3.64 3.74 1.09
CA LYS A 447 2.24 4.14 1.28
C LYS A 447 1.29 3.08 0.67
N PRO A 448 0.23 2.64 1.36
CA PRO A 448 -0.78 1.75 0.76
C PRO A 448 -1.34 2.30 -0.55
N VAL A 449 -1.71 3.58 -0.52
CA VAL A 449 -2.22 4.35 -1.66
C VAL A 449 -1.45 5.67 -1.73
N TYR A 450 -0.81 5.93 -2.87
CA TYR A 450 -0.09 7.16 -3.15
C TYR A 450 -0.75 7.88 -4.32
N ILE A 451 -1.32 9.06 -4.08
CA ILE A 451 -1.98 9.87 -5.11
C ILE A 451 -1.43 11.31 -5.05
N THR A 452 -1.00 11.83 -6.20
CA THR A 452 -0.73 13.25 -6.42
C THR A 452 -1.64 13.79 -7.53
N GLY A 453 -1.94 15.08 -7.49
CA GLY A 453 -2.89 15.70 -8.40
C GLY A 453 -4.36 15.38 -8.10
N LYS A 454 -5.25 15.84 -8.97
CA LYS A 454 -6.70 15.70 -8.84
C LYS A 454 -7.20 14.42 -9.50
N THR A 455 -7.86 13.57 -8.71
CA THR A 455 -8.58 12.38 -9.15
C THR A 455 -10.05 12.48 -8.73
N LYS A 456 -10.93 11.66 -9.33
CA LYS A 456 -12.34 11.56 -8.94
C LYS A 456 -12.81 10.10 -9.03
N ASP A 457 -13.76 9.68 -8.19
CA ASP A 457 -14.38 8.34 -8.27
C ASP A 457 -13.33 7.21 -8.19
N MET A 458 -12.48 7.27 -7.14
CA MET A 458 -11.57 6.18 -6.75
C MET A 458 -12.33 5.22 -5.84
N ASN A 459 -12.81 4.12 -6.39
CA ASN A 459 -13.74 3.20 -5.72
C ASN A 459 -13.02 1.93 -5.26
N TYR A 460 -13.16 1.62 -3.98
CA TYR A 460 -12.58 0.44 -3.36
C TYR A 460 -13.68 -0.39 -2.71
N ASP A 461 -13.87 -1.62 -3.20
CA ASP A 461 -14.80 -2.60 -2.65
C ASP A 461 -14.01 -3.82 -2.22
N ASN A 462 -13.96 -4.10 -0.91
CA ASN A 462 -13.21 -5.24 -0.39
C ASN A 462 -11.71 -5.22 -0.80
N LEU A 463 -11.09 -4.04 -0.81
CA LEU A 463 -9.64 -3.86 -0.99
C LEU A 463 -8.94 -3.89 0.38
N PHE A 464 -8.03 -4.83 0.57
CA PHE A 464 -7.16 -4.88 1.73
C PHE A 464 -5.71 -4.62 1.36
N ILE A 465 -5.06 -3.75 2.13
CA ILE A 465 -3.61 -3.57 2.05
C ILE A 465 -3.01 -3.81 3.45
N ASN A 466 -2.08 -4.74 3.55
CA ASN A 466 -1.50 -5.19 4.83
C ASN A 466 -2.55 -5.55 5.88
N GLY A 467 -3.64 -6.20 5.45
CA GLY A 467 -4.75 -6.58 6.31
C GLY A 467 -5.71 -5.45 6.72
N SER A 468 -5.40 -4.18 6.43
CA SER A 468 -6.30 -3.04 6.66
C SER A 468 -7.18 -2.79 5.45
N MET A 469 -8.49 -2.58 5.67
CA MET A 469 -9.41 -2.21 4.59
C MET A 469 -9.14 -0.79 4.11
N ILE A 470 -9.06 -0.60 2.79
CA ILE A 470 -8.94 0.72 2.18
C ILE A 470 -10.33 1.26 1.88
N LEU A 471 -10.61 2.48 2.33
CA LEU A 471 -11.89 3.14 2.13
C LEU A 471 -11.77 4.28 1.13
N SER A 472 -12.75 4.39 0.24
CA SER A 472 -12.92 5.57 -0.63
C SER A 472 -13.48 6.78 0.12
N GLN A 473 -14.25 6.52 1.18
CA GLN A 473 -14.85 7.51 2.05
C GLN A 473 -14.81 7.00 3.49
N PHE A 474 -14.37 7.85 4.40
CA PHE A 474 -14.34 7.54 5.82
C PHE A 474 -15.73 7.72 6.45
N PRO A 475 -16.18 6.79 7.32
CA PRO A 475 -17.49 6.88 7.97
C PRO A 475 -17.58 8.03 8.97
N TYR A 476 -16.44 8.51 9.47
CA TYR A 476 -16.34 9.61 10.43
C TYR A 476 -15.27 10.62 9.98
N LYS A 477 -15.46 11.89 10.38
CA LYS A 477 -14.49 12.96 10.10
C LYS A 477 -13.30 12.94 11.05
N SER A 478 -13.51 12.42 12.26
CA SER A 478 -12.56 12.46 13.38
C SER A 478 -12.24 11.05 13.87
N TYR A 479 -10.99 10.84 14.29
CA TYR A 479 -10.54 9.52 14.78
C TYR A 479 -11.08 9.22 16.18
N SER A 480 -11.29 10.24 17.01
CA SER A 480 -11.89 10.08 18.34
C SER A 480 -13.33 9.57 18.25
N GLU A 481 -14.14 10.14 17.36
CA GLU A 481 -15.50 9.66 17.04
C GLU A 481 -15.43 8.24 16.47
N TRP A 482 -14.59 8.01 15.47
CA TRP A 482 -14.49 6.70 14.82
C TRP A 482 -14.12 5.58 15.79
N MET A 483 -13.12 5.80 16.65
CA MET A 483 -12.73 4.82 17.66
C MET A 483 -13.84 4.61 18.69
N THR A 484 -14.47 5.69 19.17
CA THR A 484 -15.56 5.60 20.15
C THR A 484 -16.71 4.74 19.62
N HIS A 485 -17.17 5.01 18.40
CA HIS A 485 -18.23 4.21 17.77
C HIS A 485 -17.77 2.79 17.44
N SER A 486 -16.50 2.59 17.11
CA SER A 486 -15.92 1.25 16.90
C SER A 486 -16.01 0.39 18.15
N GLU A 487 -15.66 0.94 19.32
CA GLU A 487 -15.79 0.23 20.59
C GLU A 487 -17.25 0.00 20.99
N MET A 488 -18.13 1.00 20.81
CA MET A 488 -19.57 0.83 21.09
C MET A 488 -20.21 -0.27 20.22
N GLN A 489 -19.77 -0.39 18.97
CA GLN A 489 -20.20 -1.48 18.08
C GLN A 489 -19.63 -2.82 18.53
N ARG A 490 -18.35 -2.86 18.92
CA ARG A 490 -17.67 -4.08 19.35
C ARG A 490 -18.21 -4.61 20.68
N ILE A 491 -18.50 -3.71 21.61
CA ILE A 491 -18.95 -3.99 22.97
C ILE A 491 -20.20 -3.12 23.25
N PRO A 492 -21.42 -3.61 22.92
CA PRO A 492 -22.64 -2.80 23.09
C PRO A 492 -23.06 -2.52 24.53
N ASP A 493 -22.58 -3.29 25.52
CA ASP A 493 -22.77 -3.03 26.96
C ASP A 493 -21.41 -2.71 27.60
N PRO A 494 -21.20 -1.48 28.11
CA PRO A 494 -19.91 -1.01 28.62
C PRO A 494 -19.41 -1.77 29.85
N CYS A 495 -20.27 -2.52 30.54
CA CYS A 495 -19.86 -3.34 31.68
C CYS A 495 -19.03 -4.57 31.27
N TYR A 496 -18.97 -4.89 29.97
CA TYR A 496 -18.19 -5.99 29.41
C TYR A 496 -16.91 -5.52 28.69
N LEU A 497 -16.55 -4.23 28.80
CA LEU A 497 -15.24 -3.73 28.38
C LEU A 497 -14.09 -4.47 29.10
N ASP A 498 -12.88 -4.41 28.53
CA ASP A 498 -11.70 -5.18 28.98
C ASP A 498 -11.90 -6.71 28.88
N PHE A 499 -12.52 -7.16 27.77
CA PHE A 499 -12.65 -8.58 27.38
C PHE A 499 -13.27 -9.49 28.46
N THR A 500 -14.10 -8.92 29.35
CA THR A 500 -14.70 -9.65 30.45
C THR A 500 -16.03 -10.30 30.06
N THR A 501 -16.29 -11.49 30.58
CA THR A 501 -17.56 -12.22 30.38
C THR A 501 -18.61 -11.90 31.44
N ARG A 502 -18.28 -11.04 32.41
CA ARG A 502 -19.17 -10.59 33.49
C ARG A 502 -18.94 -9.11 33.79
N PRO A 503 -19.95 -8.37 34.29
CA PRO A 503 -19.77 -6.98 34.72
C PRO A 503 -18.56 -6.83 35.65
N LYS A 504 -17.60 -5.98 35.28
CA LYS A 504 -16.33 -5.82 35.99
C LYS A 504 -16.09 -4.36 36.34
N TRP A 505 -15.79 -4.11 37.61
CA TRP A 505 -15.25 -2.81 38.04
C TRP A 505 -13.73 -2.82 37.91
N GLY A 506 -13.17 -1.86 37.17
CA GLY A 506 -11.73 -1.76 37.00
C GLY A 506 -11.29 -0.52 36.24
N TYR A 507 -10.02 -0.17 36.42
CA TYR A 507 -9.42 1.04 35.83
C TYR A 507 -9.54 1.12 34.31
N VAL A 508 -9.40 -0.01 33.60
CA VAL A 508 -9.48 -0.06 32.14
C VAL A 508 -10.81 0.51 31.64
N VAL A 509 -11.91 0.05 32.23
CA VAL A 509 -13.25 0.53 31.91
C VAL A 509 -13.38 2.02 32.24
N GLY A 510 -12.87 2.45 33.39
CA GLY A 510 -12.91 3.86 33.79
C GLY A 510 -12.16 4.80 32.83
N ILE A 511 -11.02 4.35 32.29
CA ILE A 511 -10.18 5.14 31.37
C ILE A 511 -10.87 5.27 30.01
N GLU A 512 -11.33 4.16 29.46
CA GLU A 512 -11.95 4.15 28.13
C GLU A 512 -13.28 4.92 28.14
N GLN A 513 -14.12 4.71 29.16
CA GLN A 513 -15.37 5.45 29.34
C GLN A 513 -15.14 6.95 29.53
N GLU A 514 -14.07 7.34 30.22
CA GLU A 514 -13.72 8.75 30.37
C GLU A 514 -13.28 9.38 29.05
N ALA A 515 -12.50 8.66 28.24
CA ALA A 515 -12.10 9.14 26.92
C ALA A 515 -13.31 9.28 25.97
N MET A 516 -14.22 8.31 25.99
CA MET A 516 -15.49 8.41 25.26
C MET A 516 -16.37 9.56 25.76
N LEU A 517 -16.35 9.87 27.07
CA LEU A 517 -17.02 11.06 27.59
C LEU A 517 -16.41 12.34 27.02
N ASP A 518 -15.10 12.40 26.85
CA ASP A 518 -14.43 13.53 26.18
C ASP A 518 -14.82 13.63 24.69
N THR A 519 -14.99 12.50 23.99
CA THR A 519 -15.58 12.49 22.64
C THR A 519 -17.01 13.05 22.65
N TYR A 520 -17.88 12.60 23.57
CA TYR A 520 -19.23 13.18 23.71
C TYR A 520 -19.16 14.69 23.97
N LEU A 521 -18.26 15.15 24.84
CA LEU A 521 -18.16 16.58 25.14
C LEU A 521 -17.74 17.40 23.93
N ALA A 522 -16.92 16.85 23.04
CA ALA A 522 -16.48 17.49 21.80
C ALA A 522 -17.57 17.52 20.72
N TYR A 523 -18.33 16.43 20.55
CA TYR A 523 -19.22 16.25 19.39
C TYR A 523 -20.72 16.23 19.70
N LYS A 524 -21.09 16.06 20.96
CA LYS A 524 -22.49 16.02 21.46
C LYS A 524 -23.36 14.93 20.82
N ASP A 525 -22.77 13.79 20.46
CA ASP A 525 -23.53 12.62 20.00
C ASP A 525 -24.26 11.92 21.17
N GLU A 526 -25.58 11.98 21.16
CA GLU A 526 -26.44 11.39 22.21
C GLU A 526 -26.31 9.86 22.32
N SER A 527 -25.90 9.15 21.26
CA SER A 527 -25.65 7.71 21.33
C SER A 527 -24.50 7.37 22.29
N ILE A 528 -23.46 8.21 22.31
CA ILE A 528 -22.30 8.03 23.20
C ILE A 528 -22.73 8.21 24.65
N ILE A 529 -23.43 9.29 24.99
CA ILE A 529 -23.81 9.52 26.40
C ILE A 529 -24.81 8.49 26.92
N ASN A 530 -25.70 7.99 26.05
CA ASN A 530 -26.62 6.91 26.40
C ASN A 530 -25.88 5.59 26.66
N TYR A 531 -24.83 5.29 25.89
CA TYR A 531 -23.93 4.18 26.16
C TYR A 531 -23.22 4.35 27.52
N LEU A 532 -22.61 5.51 27.75
CA LEU A 532 -21.88 5.82 28.98
C LEU A 532 -22.74 5.67 30.24
N LYS A 533 -24.01 6.10 30.22
CA LYS A 533 -24.93 5.99 31.37
C LYS A 533 -25.19 4.56 31.86
N GLN A 534 -25.00 3.55 31.01
CA GLN A 534 -25.30 2.15 31.37
C GLN A 534 -24.35 1.60 32.44
N TYR A 535 -23.06 1.97 32.37
CA TYR A 535 -22.06 1.48 33.31
C TYR A 535 -22.33 1.87 34.76
N PRO A 536 -22.46 3.16 35.13
CA PRO A 536 -22.80 3.55 36.50
C PRO A 536 -24.17 2.98 36.95
N ALA A 537 -25.15 2.92 36.05
CA ALA A 537 -26.48 2.41 36.36
C ALA A 537 -26.47 0.93 36.78
N LYS A 538 -25.61 0.11 36.17
CA LYS A 538 -25.49 -1.33 36.45
C LYS A 538 -24.51 -1.64 37.58
N MET A 539 -23.42 -0.87 37.69
CA MET A 539 -22.33 -1.17 38.63
C MET A 539 -22.55 -0.60 40.02
N ILE A 540 -23.41 0.42 40.19
CA ILE A 540 -23.64 1.12 41.45
C ILE A 540 -25.11 1.02 41.85
N ASP A 541 -25.38 0.38 42.99
CA ASP A 541 -26.74 0.23 43.52
C ASP A 541 -27.27 1.54 44.16
N GLU A 542 -28.56 1.59 44.51
CA GLU A 542 -29.19 2.77 45.13
C GLU A 542 -28.61 3.17 46.51
N LYS A 543 -27.91 2.24 47.17
CA LYS A 543 -27.20 2.50 48.43
C LYS A 543 -25.79 3.05 48.17
N GLY A 544 -25.31 3.05 46.93
CA GLY A 544 -23.98 3.47 46.54
C GLY A 544 -22.92 2.36 46.66
N ASN A 545 -23.33 1.10 46.83
CA ASN A 545 -22.41 -0.02 46.80
C ASN A 545 -21.96 -0.29 45.36
N ILE A 546 -20.66 -0.52 45.19
CA ILE A 546 -20.05 -0.72 43.88
C ILE A 546 -19.80 -2.23 43.68
N THR A 547 -20.35 -2.79 42.61
CA THR A 547 -20.20 -4.20 42.28
C THR A 547 -18.73 -4.56 42.04
N GLY A 548 -18.20 -5.53 42.79
CA GLY A 548 -16.82 -6.00 42.64
C GLY A 548 -15.75 -5.12 43.29
N TYR A 549 -16.15 -4.04 43.98
CA TYR A 549 -15.24 -3.16 44.71
C TYR A 549 -15.19 -3.56 46.19
N LYS A 550 -13.98 -3.81 46.71
CA LYS A 550 -13.75 -4.08 48.13
C LYS A 550 -12.83 -3.02 48.69
N TYR A 551 -13.29 -2.34 49.72
CA TYR A 551 -12.57 -1.24 50.35
C TYR A 551 -11.24 -1.71 50.98
N GLU A 552 -11.27 -2.89 51.60
CA GLU A 552 -10.17 -3.48 52.37
C GLU A 552 -9.01 -3.95 51.49
N ASP A 553 -9.24 -4.13 50.19
CA ASP A 553 -8.19 -4.50 49.23
C ASP A 553 -7.17 -3.35 49.07
N PHE A 554 -7.57 -2.11 49.42
CA PHE A 554 -6.80 -0.88 49.22
C PHE A 554 -6.12 -0.87 47.84
N ASN A 555 -6.87 -1.23 46.80
CA ASN A 555 -6.35 -1.37 45.45
C ASN A 555 -6.51 -0.04 44.71
N LEU A 556 -5.41 0.63 44.36
CA LEU A 556 -5.46 1.91 43.65
C LEU A 556 -6.14 1.80 42.28
N ASP A 557 -5.98 0.69 41.57
CA ASP A 557 -6.62 0.46 40.26
C ASP A 557 -8.13 0.60 40.33
N ASN A 558 -8.72 0.16 41.44
CA ASN A 558 -10.16 0.20 41.63
C ASN A 558 -10.69 1.64 41.89
N THR A 559 -9.81 2.62 42.05
CA THR A 559 -10.19 4.03 42.28
C THR A 559 -10.28 4.84 40.98
N ARG A 560 -9.61 4.41 39.90
CA ARG A 560 -9.57 5.15 38.63
C ARG A 560 -10.94 5.47 38.02
N PRO A 561 -11.95 4.55 38.05
CA PRO A 561 -13.28 4.88 37.56
C PRO A 561 -13.96 6.01 38.33
N GLY A 562 -13.52 6.32 39.56
CA GLY A 562 -14.05 7.41 40.37
C GLY A 562 -14.02 8.77 39.66
N ARG A 563 -12.98 9.05 38.85
CA ARG A 563 -12.91 10.31 38.08
C ARG A 563 -13.99 10.39 37.01
N TYR A 564 -14.18 9.31 36.25
CA TYR A 564 -15.26 9.19 35.27
C TYR A 564 -16.64 9.37 35.93
N ILE A 565 -16.89 8.65 37.04
CA ILE A 565 -18.16 8.73 37.77
C ILE A 565 -18.41 10.13 38.33
N LEU A 566 -17.36 10.81 38.81
CA LEU A 566 -17.45 12.19 39.27
C LEU A 566 -17.91 13.11 38.14
N ARG A 567 -17.27 13.00 36.97
CA ARG A 567 -17.62 13.79 35.79
C ARG A 567 -19.04 13.51 35.30
N MET A 568 -19.44 12.24 35.28
CA MET A 568 -20.82 11.85 34.96
C MET A 568 -21.81 12.43 35.96
N ASN A 569 -21.51 12.39 37.26
CA ASN A 569 -22.37 12.95 38.31
C ASN A 569 -22.44 14.48 38.28
N MET A 570 -21.42 15.16 37.76
CA MET A 570 -21.46 16.61 37.52
C MET A 570 -22.41 16.96 36.37
N LEU A 571 -22.52 16.10 35.35
CA LEU A 571 -23.43 16.29 34.21
C LEU A 571 -24.85 15.79 34.50
N TYR A 572 -24.97 14.66 35.18
CA TYR A 572 -26.22 13.97 35.52
C TYR A 572 -26.18 13.57 37.01
N PRO A 573 -26.55 14.49 37.92
CA PRO A 573 -26.45 14.24 39.34
C PRO A 573 -27.37 13.13 39.85
N GLU A 574 -26.78 12.16 40.56
CA GLU A 574 -27.49 11.05 41.19
C GLU A 574 -26.94 10.77 42.60
N LYS A 575 -27.83 10.69 43.60
CA LYS A 575 -27.43 10.49 45.02
C LYS A 575 -26.62 9.22 45.24
N LYS A 576 -26.88 8.15 44.48
CA LYS A 576 -26.13 6.89 44.60
C LYS A 576 -24.67 7.02 44.15
N LEU A 577 -24.42 7.81 43.11
CA LEU A 577 -23.07 8.07 42.61
C LEU A 577 -22.27 8.89 43.62
N GLU A 578 -22.89 9.89 44.25
CA GLU A 578 -22.25 10.67 45.33
C GLU A 578 -21.80 9.78 46.51
N LYS A 579 -22.63 8.80 46.92
CA LYS A 579 -22.27 7.83 47.98
C LYS A 579 -21.10 6.92 47.57
N ALA A 580 -21.12 6.42 46.34
CA ALA A 580 -20.03 5.63 45.78
C ALA A 580 -18.71 6.44 45.75
N LEU A 581 -18.75 7.67 45.25
CA LEU A 581 -17.60 8.58 45.20
C LEU A 581 -17.01 8.86 46.59
N LYS A 582 -17.85 9.07 47.61
CA LYS A 582 -17.39 9.21 49.01
C LYS A 582 -16.67 7.97 49.52
N THR A 583 -17.11 6.77 49.11
CA THR A 583 -16.48 5.51 49.49
C THR A 583 -15.10 5.36 48.84
N ILE A 584 -15.00 5.63 47.53
CA ILE A 584 -13.72 5.61 46.81
C ILE A 584 -12.74 6.64 47.39
N PHE A 585 -13.22 7.87 47.65
CA PHE A 585 -12.39 8.93 48.23
C PHE A 585 -11.91 8.56 49.65
N LYS A 586 -12.77 7.92 50.46
CA LYS A 586 -12.40 7.41 51.78
C LYS A 586 -11.31 6.34 51.69
N GLN A 587 -11.28 5.50 50.64
CA GLN A 587 -10.16 4.58 50.41
C GLN A 587 -8.87 5.37 50.25
N LEU A 588 -8.83 6.39 49.39
CA LEU A 588 -7.62 7.18 49.15
C LEU A 588 -7.12 7.91 50.40
N GLU A 589 -8.02 8.42 51.24
CA GLU A 589 -7.66 9.01 52.54
C GLU A 589 -7.04 8.00 53.53
N LYS A 590 -7.38 6.72 53.40
CA LYS A 590 -6.96 5.63 54.30
C LYS A 590 -6.00 4.64 53.64
N GLN A 591 -5.61 4.89 52.40
CA GLN A 591 -4.72 4.06 51.63
C GLN A 591 -3.38 3.94 52.37
N PRO A 592 -2.88 2.72 52.62
CA PRO A 592 -1.60 2.50 53.29
C PRO A 592 -0.46 3.20 52.55
N ARG A 593 0.56 3.64 53.30
CA ARG A 593 1.66 4.46 52.78
C ARG A 593 3.02 3.90 53.16
N THR A 594 4.01 4.18 52.33
CA THR A 594 5.43 4.04 52.64
C THR A 594 5.83 4.99 53.77
N LYS A 595 7.03 4.85 54.35
CA LYS A 595 7.58 5.81 55.32
C LYS A 595 7.75 7.20 54.70
N ASP A 596 8.04 7.25 53.41
CA ASP A 596 8.06 8.50 52.63
C ASP A 596 6.66 9.12 52.44
N GLY A 597 5.58 8.42 52.81
CA GLY A 597 4.22 8.93 52.75
C GLY A 597 3.54 8.74 51.39
N VAL A 598 4.10 7.92 50.50
CA VAL A 598 3.53 7.59 49.19
C VAL A 598 2.61 6.37 49.33
N TRP A 599 1.47 6.36 48.64
CA TRP A 599 0.56 5.22 48.67
C TRP A 599 1.21 3.93 48.20
N TRP A 600 0.94 2.85 48.94
CA TRP A 600 1.14 1.50 48.43
C TRP A 600 0.22 1.28 47.23
N HIS A 601 0.71 0.56 46.22
CA HIS A 601 -0.08 0.29 45.02
C HIS A 601 -1.35 -0.53 45.36
N LYS A 602 -1.20 -1.57 46.19
CA LYS A 602 -2.29 -2.40 46.74
C LYS A 602 -1.92 -2.92 48.12
N ALA A 603 -2.90 -3.33 48.96
CA ALA A 603 -2.60 -3.98 50.24
C ALA A 603 -1.72 -5.23 50.06
N ILE A 604 -1.95 -6.02 49.01
CA ILE A 604 -1.16 -7.21 48.66
C ILE A 604 0.26 -6.88 48.16
N TYR A 605 0.54 -5.62 47.85
CA TYR A 605 1.85 -5.10 47.43
C TYR A 605 2.36 -4.11 48.46
N ALA A 606 2.38 -4.55 49.73
CA ALA A 606 2.85 -3.74 50.83
C ALA A 606 4.24 -3.16 50.54
N HIS A 607 4.43 -1.87 50.87
CA HIS A 607 5.68 -1.11 50.69
C HIS A 607 6.08 -0.81 49.24
N GLN A 608 5.26 -1.16 48.25
CA GLN A 608 5.57 -0.97 46.83
C GLN A 608 4.80 0.22 46.25
N VAL A 609 5.52 1.08 45.52
CA VAL A 609 4.99 2.20 44.74
C VAL A 609 5.20 1.90 43.26
N TRP A 610 4.12 1.88 42.49
CA TRP A 610 4.16 1.69 41.04
C TRP A 610 3.70 2.99 40.37
N LEU A 611 4.34 3.36 39.27
CA LEU A 611 3.98 4.54 38.49
C LEU A 611 2.51 4.54 38.08
N ASP A 612 1.99 3.36 37.77
CA ASP A 612 0.59 3.05 37.48
C ASP A 612 -0.34 3.62 38.56
N GLY A 613 -0.05 3.31 39.83
CA GLY A 613 -0.88 3.72 40.97
C GLY A 613 -0.98 5.23 41.12
N VAL A 614 0.02 5.98 40.64
CA VAL A 614 -0.02 7.45 40.64
C VAL A 614 -1.18 7.93 39.77
N TYR A 615 -1.33 7.37 38.57
CA TYR A 615 -2.43 7.67 37.65
C TYR A 615 -3.79 7.20 38.16
N MET A 616 -3.84 6.05 38.83
CA MET A 616 -5.13 5.48 39.22
C MET A 616 -5.84 6.31 40.31
N GLY A 617 -5.09 6.89 41.25
CA GLY A 617 -5.65 7.60 42.39
C GLY A 617 -5.61 9.13 42.30
N HIS A 618 -4.46 9.73 41.98
CA HIS A 618 -4.23 11.16 42.19
C HIS A 618 -5.09 12.10 41.32
N PRO A 619 -5.35 11.81 40.02
CA PRO A 619 -6.25 12.62 39.22
C PRO A 619 -7.66 12.71 39.82
N PHE A 620 -8.22 11.59 40.28
CA PHE A 620 -9.52 11.57 40.97
C PHE A 620 -9.45 12.29 42.31
N TYR A 621 -8.45 11.98 43.14
CA TYR A 621 -8.27 12.58 44.46
C TYR A 621 -8.23 14.10 44.42
N THR A 622 -7.50 14.64 43.45
CA THR A 622 -7.30 16.08 43.25
C THR A 622 -8.59 16.72 42.75
N MET A 623 -9.22 16.14 41.71
CA MET A 623 -10.45 16.67 41.11
C MET A 623 -11.65 16.61 42.07
N ALA A 624 -11.75 15.55 42.87
CA ALA A 624 -12.88 15.33 43.76
C ALA A 624 -12.79 16.12 45.08
N ALA A 625 -11.59 16.52 45.51
CA ALA A 625 -11.37 17.19 46.80
C ALA A 625 -12.25 18.44 47.01
N PRO A 626 -12.30 19.44 46.10
CA PRO A 626 -13.16 20.62 46.30
C PRO A 626 -14.65 20.26 46.32
N ILE A 627 -15.07 19.22 45.59
CA ILE A 627 -16.46 18.80 45.46
C ILE A 627 -16.93 18.01 46.70
N LEU A 628 -16.13 17.04 47.16
CA LEU A 628 -16.52 16.11 48.23
C LEU A 628 -16.13 16.60 49.64
N LYS A 629 -15.14 17.48 49.75
CA LYS A 629 -14.60 17.97 51.04
C LYS A 629 -14.79 19.48 51.22
N GLY A 630 -15.13 20.19 50.15
CA GLY A 630 -15.28 21.65 50.12
C GLY A 630 -13.97 22.35 49.77
N GLU A 631 -14.07 23.46 49.03
CA GLU A 631 -12.94 24.22 48.49
C GLU A 631 -11.89 24.60 49.56
N LYS A 632 -12.34 25.03 50.75
CA LYS A 632 -11.43 25.40 51.86
C LYS A 632 -10.53 24.26 52.32
N LYS A 633 -10.96 23.01 52.19
CA LYS A 633 -10.19 21.82 52.58
C LYS A 633 -9.40 21.23 51.42
N ALA A 634 -9.68 21.64 50.19
CA ALA A 634 -9.09 21.06 48.98
C ALA A 634 -7.56 21.20 48.94
N LYS A 635 -7.01 22.33 49.42
CA LYS A 635 -5.55 22.58 49.43
C LYS A 635 -4.75 21.46 50.09
N LYS A 636 -5.23 20.91 51.22
CA LYS A 636 -4.55 19.79 51.90
C LYS A 636 -4.37 18.59 50.97
N TYR A 637 -5.37 18.31 50.14
CA TYR A 637 -5.35 17.20 49.20
C TYR A 637 -4.44 17.51 47.99
N TYR A 638 -4.35 18.78 47.57
CA TYR A 638 -3.41 19.21 46.54
C TYR A 638 -1.96 19.07 47.00
N ASP A 639 -1.67 19.49 48.23
CA ASP A 639 -0.35 19.37 48.85
C ASP A 639 0.06 17.90 49.02
N ASP A 640 -0.86 17.04 49.49
CA ASP A 640 -0.64 15.60 49.57
C ASP A 640 -0.38 14.96 48.20
N THR A 641 -1.14 15.34 47.16
CA THR A 641 -0.89 14.88 45.78
C THR A 641 0.50 15.30 45.30
N PHE A 642 0.87 16.57 45.49
CA PHE A 642 2.16 17.09 45.06
C PHE A 642 3.32 16.35 45.73
N GLU A 643 3.24 16.15 47.04
CA GLU A 643 4.27 15.44 47.81
C GLU A 643 4.46 13.99 47.33
N GLN A 644 3.35 13.27 47.11
CA GLN A 644 3.41 11.89 46.64
C GLN A 644 3.98 11.76 45.23
N ILE A 645 3.57 12.64 44.30
CA ILE A 645 4.13 12.68 42.94
C ILE A 645 5.62 13.03 42.98
N SER A 646 6.02 14.04 43.75
CA SER A 646 7.41 14.49 43.84
C SER A 646 8.34 13.41 44.40
N LYS A 647 7.88 12.69 45.43
CA LYS A 647 8.63 11.58 46.01
C LYS A 647 8.70 10.39 45.08
N THR A 648 7.61 10.06 44.39
CA THR A 648 7.62 9.01 43.38
C THR A 648 8.58 9.36 42.24
N TYR A 649 8.52 10.60 41.75
CA TYR A 649 9.44 11.14 40.73
C TYR A 649 10.90 10.94 41.15
N ALA A 650 11.26 11.33 42.38
CA ALA A 650 12.63 11.21 42.88
C ALA A 650 13.05 9.75 43.12
N ARG A 651 12.17 8.93 43.69
CA ARG A 651 12.48 7.54 44.08
C ARG A 651 12.57 6.59 42.90
N THR A 652 11.83 6.84 41.82
CA THR A 652 11.79 5.95 40.65
C THR A 652 12.74 6.36 39.52
N TYR A 653 13.38 7.52 39.62
CA TYR A 653 14.34 7.99 38.64
C TYR A 653 15.61 7.15 38.63
N ASP A 654 16.01 6.70 37.45
CA ASP A 654 17.26 5.98 37.22
C ASP A 654 18.22 6.86 36.43
N GLU A 655 19.30 7.30 37.09
CA GLU A 655 20.30 8.19 36.51
C GLU A 655 20.98 7.58 35.28
N LYS A 656 21.09 6.24 35.20
CA LYS A 656 21.78 5.56 34.09
C LYS A 656 21.02 5.69 32.78
N THR A 657 19.69 5.55 32.84
CA THR A 657 18.83 5.64 31.65
C THR A 657 18.24 7.03 31.46
N GLY A 658 18.19 7.84 32.51
CA GLY A 658 17.46 9.10 32.55
C GLY A 658 15.94 8.91 32.49
N LEU A 659 15.44 7.75 32.91
CA LEU A 659 14.03 7.35 32.85
C LEU A 659 13.51 6.95 34.24
N TRP A 660 12.19 6.76 34.36
CA TRP A 660 11.55 6.35 35.61
C TRP A 660 11.18 4.87 35.55
N LYS A 661 11.72 4.07 36.47
CA LYS A 661 11.48 2.64 36.55
C LYS A 661 10.03 2.36 36.94
N HIS A 662 9.50 1.22 36.49
CA HIS A 662 8.09 0.82 36.68
C HIS A 662 7.67 0.90 38.16
N ALA A 663 8.52 0.39 39.06
CA ALA A 663 8.20 0.39 40.49
C ALA A 663 9.42 0.57 41.39
N TRP A 664 9.10 0.90 42.63
CA TRP A 664 10.01 1.00 43.77
C TRP A 664 9.43 0.23 44.97
N ASP A 665 10.24 -0.64 45.58
CA ASP A 665 9.98 -1.26 46.88
C ASP A 665 10.81 -0.57 47.96
N GLU A 666 10.14 0.09 48.91
CA GLU A 666 10.81 0.80 50.01
C GLU A 666 11.65 -0.14 50.89
N THR A 667 11.30 -1.43 50.95
CA THR A 667 12.03 -2.38 51.78
C THR A 667 13.26 -2.98 51.11
N GLN A 668 13.36 -2.86 49.77
CA GLN A 668 14.42 -3.47 48.95
C GLN A 668 14.48 -5.01 49.06
N LYS A 669 13.39 -5.64 49.52
CA LYS A 669 13.34 -7.09 49.79
C LYS A 669 12.58 -7.87 48.74
N MET A 670 11.75 -7.21 47.94
CA MET A 670 11.07 -7.87 46.83
C MET A 670 12.11 -8.43 45.85
N PHE A 671 11.88 -9.65 45.37
CA PHE A 671 12.85 -10.36 44.53
C PHE A 671 13.16 -9.68 43.18
N TRP A 672 12.28 -8.81 42.72
CA TRP A 672 12.46 -8.01 41.50
C TRP A 672 13.17 -6.68 41.77
N ALA A 673 13.23 -6.26 43.04
CA ALA A 673 13.75 -4.98 43.46
C ALA A 673 15.28 -5.03 43.53
N ASN A 674 15.91 -3.99 43.02
CA ASN A 674 17.33 -3.79 43.19
C ASN A 674 17.65 -3.67 44.70
N PRO A 675 18.66 -4.39 45.22
CA PRO A 675 18.94 -4.45 46.66
C PRO A 675 19.46 -3.14 47.26
N GLU A 676 19.91 -2.18 46.43
CA GLU A 676 20.42 -0.88 46.88
C GLU A 676 19.38 0.23 46.72
N THR A 677 18.62 0.22 45.62
CA THR A 677 17.70 1.32 45.26
C THR A 677 16.23 0.96 45.47
N GLY A 678 15.90 -0.33 45.54
CA GLY A 678 14.52 -0.82 45.57
C GLY A 678 13.82 -0.78 44.21
N LEU A 679 14.49 -0.34 43.15
CA LEU A 679 13.90 -0.16 41.82
C LEU A 679 13.68 -1.47 41.08
N SER A 680 12.64 -1.54 40.25
CA SER A 680 12.51 -2.57 39.21
C SER A 680 13.61 -2.44 38.15
N GLN A 681 13.93 -3.55 37.47
CA GLN A 681 15.07 -3.59 36.54
C GLN A 681 14.93 -2.64 35.33
N HIS A 682 13.76 -2.64 34.70
CA HIS A 682 13.53 -1.93 33.44
C HIS A 682 12.51 -0.79 33.53
N THR A 683 12.63 0.14 32.59
CA THR A 683 11.60 1.14 32.32
C THR A 683 10.58 0.57 31.35
N TRP A 684 9.43 0.19 31.90
CA TRP A 684 8.28 -0.19 31.11
C TRP A 684 7.56 1.06 30.58
N ALA A 685 7.37 1.12 29.26
CA ALA A 685 6.87 2.31 28.58
C ALA A 685 5.50 2.75 29.10
N ARG A 686 4.58 1.79 29.32
CA ARG A 686 3.25 2.11 29.82
C ARG A 686 3.25 2.65 31.26
N ALA A 687 4.10 2.14 32.14
CA ALA A 687 4.24 2.70 33.50
C ALA A 687 4.65 4.17 33.45
N GLN A 688 5.65 4.50 32.62
CA GLN A 688 6.05 5.90 32.43
C GLN A 688 4.96 6.76 31.78
N GLY A 689 4.19 6.18 30.84
CA GLY A 689 3.01 6.80 30.23
C GLY A 689 1.94 7.14 31.27
N TRP A 690 1.63 6.21 32.18
CA TRP A 690 0.72 6.47 33.30
C TRP A 690 1.21 7.62 34.17
N PHE A 691 2.49 7.62 34.53
CA PHE A 691 3.05 8.68 35.36
C PHE A 691 2.94 10.06 34.70
N ALA A 692 3.29 10.16 33.43
CA ALA A 692 3.18 11.40 32.67
C ALA A 692 1.72 11.89 32.57
N MET A 693 0.78 11.00 32.28
CA MET A 693 -0.65 11.33 32.27
C MET A 693 -1.17 11.72 33.65
N ALA A 694 -0.64 11.13 34.73
CA ALA A 694 -1.05 11.46 36.09
C ALA A 694 -0.72 12.91 36.42
N ILE A 695 0.51 13.34 36.13
CA ILE A 695 0.93 14.73 36.34
C ILE A 695 0.07 15.68 35.49
N LEU A 696 -0.15 15.33 34.23
CA LEU A 696 -0.97 16.14 33.31
C LEU A 696 -2.42 16.29 33.78
N GLU A 697 -3.09 15.21 34.19
CA GLU A 697 -4.49 15.26 34.64
C GLU A 697 -4.63 15.89 36.03
N VAL A 698 -3.61 15.80 36.89
CA VAL A 698 -3.55 16.59 38.12
C VAL A 698 -3.42 18.08 37.80
N LEU A 699 -2.61 18.46 36.81
CA LEU A 699 -2.50 19.85 36.36
C LEU A 699 -3.80 20.41 35.78
N ASP A 700 -4.67 19.57 35.21
CA ASP A 700 -6.03 19.96 34.77
C ASP A 700 -6.96 20.24 35.97
N ALA A 701 -6.77 19.52 37.08
CA ALA A 701 -7.63 19.60 38.27
C ALA A 701 -7.18 20.68 39.26
N LEU A 702 -5.90 21.06 39.26
CA LEU A 702 -5.34 22.06 40.16
C LEU A 702 -5.75 23.49 39.77
N PRO A 703 -6.01 24.37 40.76
CA PRO A 703 -6.13 25.81 40.52
C PRO A 703 -4.90 26.38 39.82
N GLN A 704 -5.09 27.38 38.95
CA GLN A 704 -3.99 28.00 38.20
C GLN A 704 -2.96 28.67 39.11
N ASP A 705 -3.39 29.18 40.26
CA ASP A 705 -2.60 29.87 41.27
C ASP A 705 -2.01 28.94 42.35
N TYR A 706 -2.13 27.61 42.19
CA TYR A 706 -1.55 26.66 43.14
C TYR A 706 0.00 26.75 43.16
N GLU A 707 0.58 26.96 44.35
CA GLU A 707 2.00 27.32 44.52
C GLU A 707 3.01 26.33 43.91
N ASN A 708 2.70 25.03 43.92
CA ASN A 708 3.60 23.99 43.40
C ASN A 708 3.27 23.58 41.95
N ARG A 709 2.34 24.26 41.28
CA ARG A 709 1.93 23.94 39.91
C ARG A 709 3.10 24.01 38.91
N GLY A 710 3.98 25.01 39.05
CA GLY A 710 5.17 25.16 38.20
C GLY A 710 6.15 23.98 38.31
N LYS A 711 6.33 23.43 39.52
CA LYS A 711 7.21 22.27 39.76
C LYS A 711 6.67 21.00 39.09
N LEU A 712 5.35 20.80 39.09
CA LEU A 712 4.71 19.69 38.37
C LEU A 712 4.88 19.83 36.85
N ILE A 713 4.77 21.05 36.31
CA ILE A 713 5.05 21.31 34.89
C ILE A 713 6.50 20.97 34.55
N GLU A 714 7.45 21.39 35.40
CA GLU A 714 8.87 21.07 35.22
C GLU A 714 9.14 19.57 35.24
N MET A 715 8.58 18.83 36.21
CA MET A 715 8.68 17.37 36.27
C MET A 715 8.13 16.72 35.00
N LEU A 716 6.93 17.12 34.56
CA LEU A 716 6.32 16.60 33.34
C LEU A 716 7.18 16.88 32.10
N ASN A 717 7.73 18.10 32.01
CA ASN A 717 8.62 18.49 30.92
C ASN A 717 9.89 17.63 30.90
N ASN A 718 10.50 17.37 32.06
CA ASN A 718 11.68 16.51 32.19
C ASN A 718 11.38 15.05 31.83
N VAL A 719 10.24 14.52 32.27
CA VAL A 719 9.78 13.17 31.89
C VAL A 719 9.63 13.06 30.38
N MET A 720 8.94 14.00 29.75
CA MET A 720 8.68 13.93 28.30
C MET A 720 9.94 14.19 27.47
N LYS A 721 10.81 15.13 27.86
CA LYS A 721 12.13 15.32 27.20
C LYS A 721 12.96 14.04 27.22
N SER A 722 12.98 13.33 28.34
CA SER A 722 13.75 12.09 28.45
C SER A 722 13.09 10.95 27.68
N THR A 723 11.76 10.85 27.70
CA THR A 723 10.99 9.87 26.92
C THR A 723 11.23 10.01 25.41
N VAL A 724 11.24 11.23 24.89
CA VAL A 724 11.43 11.52 23.45
C VAL A 724 12.82 11.09 22.95
N LYS A 725 13.84 11.03 23.81
CA LYS A 725 15.16 10.47 23.43
C LYS A 725 15.10 9.01 22.99
N TYR A 726 14.08 8.28 23.44
CA TYR A 726 13.83 6.87 23.13
C TYR A 726 12.75 6.66 22.05
N GLN A 727 12.27 7.74 21.41
CA GLN A 727 11.33 7.65 20.30
C GLN A 727 12.01 6.98 19.10
N ASP A 728 11.38 5.95 18.54
CA ASP A 728 11.90 5.28 17.36
C ASP A 728 11.94 6.26 16.17
N LYS A 729 13.09 6.33 15.50
CA LYS A 729 13.32 7.34 14.46
C LYS A 729 12.54 7.03 13.19
N ALA A 730 12.34 5.75 12.86
CA ALA A 730 11.69 5.34 11.62
C ALA A 730 10.17 5.51 11.71
N THR A 731 9.58 5.04 12.80
CA THR A 731 8.12 4.96 12.99
C THR A 731 7.55 6.13 13.77
N GLY A 732 8.36 6.75 14.65
CA GLY A 732 7.90 7.82 15.53
C GLY A 732 7.21 7.34 16.81
N VAL A 733 7.11 6.03 17.05
CA VAL A 733 6.47 5.48 18.25
C VAL A 733 7.52 4.87 19.20
N TRP A 734 7.10 4.22 20.28
CA TRP A 734 8.00 3.66 21.30
C TRP A 734 7.87 2.15 21.43
N TYR A 735 8.95 1.52 21.88
CA TYR A 735 8.98 0.11 22.26
C TYR A 735 8.37 -0.11 23.65
N ASP A 736 7.89 -1.33 23.94
CA ASP A 736 7.30 -1.69 25.23
C ASP A 736 8.29 -1.52 26.40
N VAL A 737 9.55 -1.94 26.21
CA VAL A 737 10.64 -1.72 27.17
C VAL A 737 11.58 -0.63 26.64
N LEU A 738 11.54 0.57 27.23
CA LEU A 738 12.19 1.77 26.67
C LEU A 738 13.72 1.66 26.69
N ASP A 739 14.28 1.08 27.74
CA ASP A 739 15.72 1.05 28.00
C ASP A 739 16.42 -0.19 27.43
N VAL A 740 15.75 -1.00 26.60
CA VAL A 740 16.31 -2.21 25.99
C VAL A 740 16.27 -2.16 24.47
N LYS A 741 17.43 -2.36 23.85
CA LYS A 741 17.59 -2.54 22.40
C LYS A 741 17.80 -4.02 22.09
N ASP A 742 16.72 -4.73 21.81
CA ASP A 742 16.71 -6.15 21.47
C ASP A 742 15.67 -6.39 20.36
N PRO A 743 15.95 -7.18 19.31
CA PRO A 743 15.00 -7.44 18.23
C PRO A 743 13.71 -8.16 18.66
N ARG A 744 13.67 -8.76 19.86
CA ARG A 744 12.47 -9.35 20.45
C ARG A 744 11.54 -8.31 21.09
N ASN A 745 12.05 -7.11 21.34
CA ASN A 745 11.21 -5.99 21.77
C ASN A 745 10.27 -5.58 20.63
N TYR A 746 9.18 -4.90 20.95
CA TYR A 746 8.17 -4.52 19.97
C TYR A 746 7.68 -3.10 20.20
N LEU A 747 7.38 -2.39 19.11
CA LEU A 747 6.64 -1.13 19.15
C LEU A 747 5.26 -1.36 19.77
N GLU A 748 4.91 -0.57 20.78
CA GLU A 748 3.75 -0.81 21.65
C GLU A 748 2.78 0.38 21.58
N ALA A 749 1.51 0.07 21.32
CA ALA A 749 0.50 1.08 20.99
C ALA A 749 0.01 1.88 22.18
N THR A 750 -0.08 1.27 23.36
CA THR A 750 -0.65 1.89 24.56
C THR A 750 0.20 3.06 25.03
N ALA A 751 1.48 2.81 25.32
CA ALA A 751 2.43 3.79 25.80
C ALA A 751 2.65 4.89 24.74
N SER A 752 2.73 4.51 23.47
CA SER A 752 2.84 5.47 22.37
C SER A 752 1.66 6.43 22.33
N SER A 753 0.43 5.92 22.53
CA SER A 753 -0.78 6.74 22.61
C SER A 753 -0.79 7.66 23.84
N MET A 754 -0.32 7.18 24.99
CA MET A 754 -0.16 8.01 26.19
C MET A 754 0.84 9.14 25.98
N PHE A 755 2.01 8.83 25.42
CA PHE A 755 3.04 9.83 25.16
C PHE A 755 2.57 10.85 24.13
N ALA A 756 1.91 10.41 23.04
CA ALA A 756 1.33 11.31 22.07
C ALA A 756 0.30 12.25 22.71
N TYR A 757 -0.64 11.71 23.50
CA TYR A 757 -1.62 12.53 24.23
C TYR A 757 -0.94 13.57 25.14
N VAL A 758 0.04 13.15 25.95
CA VAL A 758 0.73 14.06 26.87
C VAL A 758 1.48 15.14 26.09
N LEU A 759 2.27 14.77 25.08
CA LEU A 759 3.04 15.71 24.25
C LEU A 759 2.14 16.75 23.57
N LEU A 760 1.05 16.30 22.95
CA LEU A 760 0.13 17.17 22.22
C LEU A 760 -0.62 18.11 23.16
N LYS A 761 -1.21 17.58 24.24
CA LYS A 761 -1.95 18.39 25.21
C LYS A 761 -1.03 19.34 25.97
N GLY A 762 0.13 18.87 26.43
CA GLY A 762 1.11 19.69 27.12
C GLY A 762 1.63 20.83 26.24
N ALA A 763 1.85 20.58 24.95
CA ALA A 763 2.20 21.64 23.99
C ALA A 763 1.06 22.66 23.83
N ARG A 764 -0.20 22.20 23.66
CA ARG A 764 -1.36 23.10 23.55
C ARG A 764 -1.53 23.97 24.80
N LEU A 765 -1.26 23.42 25.98
CA LEU A 765 -1.35 24.14 27.26
C LEU A 765 -0.11 25.00 27.58
N GLY A 766 0.91 25.00 26.71
CA GLY A 766 2.12 25.81 26.87
C GLY A 766 3.15 25.25 27.86
N TYR A 767 3.05 23.97 28.25
CA TYR A 767 4.00 23.32 29.17
C TYR A 767 5.29 22.91 28.46
N PHE A 768 5.23 22.74 27.14
CA PHE A 768 6.30 22.21 26.31
C PHE A 768 6.71 23.16 25.19
N GLY A 769 7.98 23.06 24.78
CA GLY A 769 8.50 23.73 23.60
C GLY A 769 8.07 23.04 22.29
N ASN A 770 8.47 23.64 21.16
CA ASN A 770 8.10 23.15 19.84
C ASN A 770 8.71 21.78 19.51
N ASP A 771 9.88 21.46 20.07
CA ASP A 771 10.55 20.16 19.94
C ASP A 771 9.69 18.99 20.40
N LEU A 772 9.06 19.12 21.58
CA LEU A 772 8.15 18.11 22.12
C LEU A 772 6.81 18.07 21.38
N LYS A 773 6.34 19.21 20.87
CA LYS A 773 5.15 19.26 20.01
C LYS A 773 5.36 18.45 18.74
N GLU A 774 6.50 18.64 18.06
CA GLU A 774 6.83 17.87 16.84
C GLU A 774 6.97 16.38 17.13
N ALA A 775 7.57 16.01 18.28
CA ALA A 775 7.62 14.62 18.71
C ALA A 775 6.21 14.02 18.90
N GLY A 776 5.26 14.77 19.46
CA GLY A 776 3.86 14.37 19.61
C GLY A 776 3.13 14.20 18.27
N LEU A 777 3.33 15.14 17.34
CA LEU A 777 2.77 15.04 15.98
C LEU A 777 3.32 13.83 15.23
N LYS A 778 4.63 13.58 15.35
CA LYS A 778 5.28 12.41 14.77
C LYS A 778 4.75 11.10 15.37
N ALA A 779 4.61 11.05 16.70
CA ALA A 779 4.06 9.91 17.41
C ALA A 779 2.65 9.57 16.95
N TYR A 780 1.77 10.58 16.85
CA TYR A 780 0.41 10.34 16.41
C TYR A 780 0.32 9.77 14.99
N LYS A 781 1.10 10.33 14.04
CA LYS A 781 1.20 9.76 12.68
C LYS A 781 1.74 8.33 12.69
N GLY A 782 2.74 8.06 13.53
CA GLY A 782 3.27 6.73 13.75
C GLY A 782 2.22 5.74 14.26
N ILE A 783 1.38 6.16 15.23
CA ILE A 783 0.28 5.33 15.75
C ILE A 783 -0.71 4.96 14.64
N LEU A 784 -1.09 5.91 13.79
CA LEU A 784 -1.99 5.63 12.67
C LEU A 784 -1.40 4.62 11.69
N ASN A 785 -0.10 4.70 11.43
CA ASN A 785 0.58 3.82 10.46
C ASN A 785 0.88 2.43 11.02
N GLU A 786 1.31 2.35 12.28
CA GLU A 786 1.79 1.11 12.89
C GLU A 786 0.69 0.30 13.59
N PHE A 787 -0.33 0.98 14.12
CA PHE A 787 -1.27 0.39 15.06
C PHE A 787 -2.72 0.49 14.64
N VAL A 788 -3.13 1.50 13.86
CA VAL A 788 -4.54 1.65 13.46
C VAL A 788 -4.84 0.80 12.23
N LYS A 789 -5.87 -0.04 12.35
CA LYS A 789 -6.36 -0.91 11.28
C LYS A 789 -7.84 -0.68 11.04
N VAL A 790 -8.25 -0.55 9.77
CA VAL A 790 -9.66 -0.54 9.39
C VAL A 790 -10.12 -1.99 9.15
N ASN A 791 -11.20 -2.38 9.81
CA ASN A 791 -11.77 -3.72 9.78
C ASN A 791 -12.79 -3.90 8.65
N PRO A 792 -13.17 -5.14 8.30
CA PRO A 792 -14.17 -5.42 7.26
C PRO A 792 -15.54 -4.78 7.51
N ASP A 793 -15.92 -4.60 8.78
CA ASP A 793 -17.16 -3.95 9.20
C ASP A 793 -17.03 -2.41 9.31
N LYS A 794 -15.93 -1.85 8.80
CA LYS A 794 -15.56 -0.42 8.80
C LYS A 794 -15.31 0.17 10.20
N THR A 795 -15.25 -0.65 11.25
CA THR A 795 -14.70 -0.21 12.53
C THR A 795 -13.18 -0.05 12.41
N ILE A 796 -12.57 0.70 13.33
CA ILE A 796 -11.12 0.72 13.49
C ILE A 796 -10.69 -0.04 14.74
N SER A 797 -9.48 -0.59 14.68
CA SER A 797 -8.81 -1.22 15.82
C SER A 797 -7.48 -0.56 16.11
N LEU A 798 -7.16 -0.44 17.39
CA LEU A 798 -5.82 -0.14 17.87
C LEU A 798 -5.11 -1.46 18.16
N THR A 799 -4.14 -1.82 17.33
CA THR A 799 -3.45 -3.11 17.42
C THR A 799 -2.20 -3.01 18.29
N ARG A 800 -1.65 -4.17 18.69
CA ARG A 800 -0.36 -4.26 19.39
C ARG A 800 -0.31 -3.56 20.75
N CYS A 801 -1.39 -3.66 21.53
CA CYS A 801 -1.38 -3.23 22.92
C CYS A 801 -0.84 -4.35 23.82
N CYS A 802 0.07 -4.04 24.73
CA CYS A 802 0.43 -4.95 25.80
C CYS A 802 -0.81 -5.20 26.68
N GLU A 803 -1.24 -6.45 26.87
CA GLU A 803 -2.44 -6.78 27.64
C GLU A 803 -2.31 -6.39 29.12
N VAL A 804 -1.19 -6.77 29.73
CA VAL A 804 -0.91 -6.56 31.14
C VAL A 804 0.58 -6.71 31.40
N SER A 805 1.13 -5.89 32.30
CA SER A 805 2.41 -6.17 32.96
C SER A 805 2.31 -5.71 34.41
N GLY A 806 3.08 -6.32 35.29
CA GLY A 806 3.11 -6.01 36.73
C GLY A 806 4.33 -6.63 37.40
N LEU A 807 4.47 -6.49 38.72
CA LEU A 807 5.58 -7.08 39.48
C LEU A 807 5.06 -7.86 40.69
N GLY A 808 5.81 -8.86 41.17
CA GLY A 808 5.44 -9.64 42.36
C GLY A 808 4.04 -10.27 42.25
N PRO A 809 3.33 -10.55 43.36
CA PRO A 809 3.97 -11.08 44.55
C PRO A 809 4.57 -12.44 44.19
N ASP A 810 5.39 -13.00 45.07
CA ASP A 810 5.93 -14.34 44.84
C ASP A 810 4.80 -15.35 44.97
N ASN A 811 4.31 -15.85 43.84
CA ASN A 811 3.22 -16.82 43.79
C ASN A 811 3.73 -18.09 43.09
N PRO A 812 3.95 -19.19 43.82
CA PRO A 812 4.47 -20.44 43.27
C PRO A 812 3.58 -21.06 42.18
N LYS A 813 2.31 -20.63 42.10
CA LYS A 813 1.32 -21.14 41.13
C LYS A 813 1.25 -20.33 39.83
N SER A 814 2.02 -19.24 39.71
CA SER A 814 2.05 -18.40 38.51
C SER A 814 3.48 -18.14 38.07
N ARG A 815 3.65 -17.76 36.80
CA ARG A 815 4.94 -17.27 36.30
C ARG A 815 5.46 -16.17 37.21
N ARG A 816 6.75 -16.22 37.53
CA ARG A 816 7.41 -15.21 38.35
C ARG A 816 7.47 -13.89 37.57
N ARG A 817 6.91 -12.83 38.15
CA ARG A 817 6.88 -11.47 37.56
C ARG A 817 8.04 -10.66 38.12
N ASP A 818 9.22 -10.88 37.57
CA ASP A 818 10.50 -10.39 38.10
C ASP A 818 10.96 -9.05 37.51
N GLY A 819 10.22 -8.50 36.55
CA GLY A 819 10.57 -7.23 35.92
C GLY A 819 11.78 -7.31 35.01
N SER A 820 12.25 -8.51 34.66
CA SER A 820 13.27 -8.72 33.64
C SER A 820 12.74 -8.41 32.24
N PHE A 821 13.63 -8.18 31.28
CA PHE A 821 13.25 -8.04 29.87
C PHE A 821 12.46 -9.27 29.39
N GLU A 822 12.92 -10.48 29.71
CA GLU A 822 12.24 -11.74 29.36
C GLU A 822 10.81 -11.81 29.88
N TYR A 823 10.59 -11.28 31.10
CA TYR A 823 9.25 -11.19 31.64
C TYR A 823 8.37 -10.23 30.83
N TYR A 824 8.79 -8.99 30.58
CA TYR A 824 7.96 -8.01 29.86
C TYR A 824 7.59 -8.48 28.46
N ILE A 825 8.56 -8.99 27.69
CA ILE A 825 8.29 -9.49 26.32
C ILE A 825 7.48 -10.78 26.29
N SER A 826 7.31 -11.45 27.43
CA SER A 826 6.50 -12.66 27.54
C SER A 826 5.04 -12.39 27.91
N GLU A 827 4.67 -11.14 28.16
CA GLU A 827 3.27 -10.74 28.35
C GLU A 827 2.52 -10.70 27.02
N PRO A 828 1.23 -11.05 27.01
CA PRO A 828 0.46 -11.12 25.77
C PRO A 828 0.25 -9.73 25.16
N ILE A 829 0.15 -9.73 23.83
CA ILE A 829 -0.22 -8.57 23.02
C ILE A 829 -1.64 -8.81 22.51
N ARG A 830 -2.51 -7.81 22.63
CA ARG A 830 -3.88 -7.86 22.12
C ARG A 830 -4.29 -6.55 21.48
N ASP A 831 -5.27 -6.64 20.59
CA ASP A 831 -5.88 -5.47 19.96
C ASP A 831 -6.95 -4.89 20.86
N ASN A 832 -7.18 -3.59 20.75
CA ASN A 832 -8.28 -2.87 21.41
C ASN A 832 -8.29 -2.99 22.94
N ASP A 833 -7.11 -3.06 23.55
CA ASP A 833 -7.03 -2.93 24.99
C ASP A 833 -7.44 -1.51 25.41
N GLY A 834 -8.44 -1.39 26.29
CA GLY A 834 -8.94 -0.10 26.78
C GLY A 834 -7.87 0.79 27.42
N LYS A 835 -6.77 0.21 27.90
CA LYS A 835 -5.59 0.95 28.40
C LYS A 835 -4.93 1.79 27.30
N GLY A 836 -4.98 1.33 26.05
CA GLY A 836 -4.47 2.03 24.86
C GLY A 836 -5.55 2.81 24.10
N VAL A 837 -6.76 2.26 24.00
CA VAL A 837 -7.89 2.91 23.30
C VAL A 837 -8.23 4.26 23.92
N GLY A 838 -8.31 4.37 25.26
CA GLY A 838 -8.58 5.64 25.93
C GLY A 838 -7.56 6.74 25.60
N PRO A 839 -6.24 6.50 25.82
CA PRO A 839 -5.20 7.43 25.40
C PRO A 839 -5.17 7.74 23.91
N PHE A 840 -5.50 6.78 23.04
CA PHE A 840 -5.60 7.04 21.60
C PHE A 840 -6.74 8.02 21.28
N ILE A 841 -7.92 7.85 21.88
CA ILE A 841 -9.04 8.79 21.74
C ILE A 841 -8.62 10.18 22.22
N TRP A 842 -7.97 10.30 23.37
CA TRP A 842 -7.50 11.59 23.87
C TRP A 842 -6.43 12.24 22.97
N ALA A 843 -5.47 11.47 22.46
CA ALA A 843 -4.49 11.98 21.49
C ALA A 843 -5.18 12.46 20.19
N SER A 844 -6.20 11.73 19.73
CA SER A 844 -7.01 12.09 18.56
C SER A 844 -7.74 13.40 18.78
N LEU A 845 -8.37 13.60 19.94
CA LEU A 845 -9.03 14.85 20.31
C LEU A 845 -8.05 16.05 20.33
N GLU A 846 -6.79 15.83 20.71
CA GLU A 846 -5.77 16.89 20.66
C GLU A 846 -5.34 17.21 19.21
N MET A 847 -5.26 16.21 18.32
CA MET A 847 -5.03 16.43 16.89
C MET A 847 -6.19 17.17 16.22
N GLU A 848 -7.42 16.84 16.59
CA GLU A 848 -8.64 17.46 16.08
C GLU A 848 -8.72 18.93 16.49
N LYS A 849 -8.32 19.27 17.74
CA LYS A 849 -8.18 20.66 18.20
C LYS A 849 -7.11 21.45 17.42
N LEU A 850 -6.12 20.77 16.83
CA LEU A 850 -5.12 21.38 15.94
C LEU A 850 -5.62 21.53 14.49
N GLY A 851 -6.86 21.11 14.20
CA GLY A 851 -7.49 21.21 12.89
C GLY A 851 -7.23 20.02 11.97
N TYR A 852 -6.65 18.93 12.46
CA TYR A 852 -6.47 17.71 11.70
C TYR A 852 -7.73 16.85 11.71
N ASN A 853 -8.06 16.26 10.56
CA ASN A 853 -9.15 15.29 10.41
C ASN A 853 -8.66 14.00 9.73
N VAL A 854 -9.54 12.98 9.67
CA VAL A 854 -9.21 11.66 9.10
C VAL A 854 -8.72 11.79 7.65
N GLU A 855 -9.36 12.60 6.81
CA GLU A 855 -8.94 12.76 5.41
C GLU A 855 -7.54 13.37 5.30
N GLN A 856 -7.24 14.43 6.05
CA GLN A 856 -5.94 15.10 6.00
C GLN A 856 -4.81 14.21 6.51
N LEU A 857 -5.08 13.36 7.49
CA LEU A 857 -4.10 12.45 8.08
C LEU A 857 -3.81 11.22 7.21
N ASN A 858 -4.70 10.89 6.26
CA ASN A 858 -4.54 9.77 5.33
C ASN A 858 -4.10 10.17 3.90
N LYS A 859 -3.92 11.46 3.62
CA LYS A 859 -3.31 11.97 2.38
C LYS A 859 -1.79 11.87 2.47
#